data_AF-A0A511N330-F1
#
_entry.id   AF-A0A511N330-F1
#
_cell.length_a   1.000
_cell.length_b   1.000
_cell.length_c   1.000
_cell.angle_alpha   90.00
_cell.angle_beta   90.00
_cell.angle_gamma   90.00
#
_symmetry.space_group_name_H-M   'P 1'
#
loop_
_entity.id
_entity.type
_entity.pdbx_description
1 polymer ?
#
loop_
_entity_poly.entity_id
_entity_poly.type
_entity_poly.pdbx_seq_one_letter_code
_entity_poly.pdbx_strand_id
1 'polypeptide(L)'
;MNQPSSRLWVLLLPLSLASCNLFQPPIKKPIEVPGATRIHAIQGATPAGNADSPLKDNVVTVGAVVTAIFTGDKQLGGFFVQEETLHQDNNPATSEGIFVYCSDTCNTLPELKVGQVVSVKGKVTEFGGLTELTDLTEVKVLQAQTDLPAPVTLTLPLASQDKLEQYEGMRIKTSGVVTDNFLLGRGGSVRIADQRIFQFTQTNAPSAAGYAEFLKDFARRTLTIDDGSLSQNPDPVVFARDGKPLSASNTLRGGDSAEVTGVLSYSFEGWNNSSVRYRVHATDAKFTGPVRPAAPEAGAGSLKVAAMNVLNYFNGNGAGGGFPTSRGAESTAEFEKQQTKIIKALVGLDADVIGLLEIENDYNTAIPAIQTLVTALNSDPGVKGTYAYVNPVSKVGTDEIAVGIIYRKNKVTPVGTFAVLDNRFDPAYQDNRNRPTWAKTFKDNATGGVFTAVVAHLKSKGSGCGAGDDDTTTGQGNCNKTRTQAASILMDWLKTNPTGVNDADVLIMGDLNAYLKEDPIQAILKGADDTAGTADDFVSVFDANSYSYQFDGQWGSLDHALVSKPLDAQLKGRTKWHINSDEPTVLDYNENFKSAGQKTGFYAPDPFRSSDHDPLLFGLDLTADAAVPASLELLVSSGSVSIESGQSSSVSVGALGSSFTGDVTLTAEVQPASGITVEFAGGTTLPAEGSKTVTINVPAGTPNGAYTVTITGKGTGVEDSVTFTVNVTGGVVVVPKAWINEIHYDNAGTDVDEFVEVIVPVSHTPADLKVVLYNGNGGKAYAAAAPIFVKDSGTYKIYTLTNPAGGIQNGPPDGVAICDGTTLIQFLSYEGPMTATDGCASGETSMDIGVAEAGTETAGQSLQLRGAGNKYSDFTWMAPQAHTRGEVNTGQTLTP
;
A
#
# COMPACT_ATOMS: atom_id res chain seq x y z
N MET A 1 43.00 31.32 60.22
CA MET A 1 43.95 30.71 61.17
C MET A 1 44.66 29.55 60.49
N ASN A 2 45.99 29.66 60.44
CA ASN A 2 47.04 28.64 60.44
C ASN A 2 46.98 27.38 59.56
N GLN A 3 47.83 27.43 58.53
CA GLN A 3 48.79 26.42 58.03
C GLN A 3 49.46 25.56 59.13
N PRO A 4 50.00 24.37 58.79
CA PRO A 4 51.42 24.29 58.42
C PRO A 4 51.79 23.36 57.24
N SER A 5 52.59 23.95 56.36
CA SER A 5 53.76 23.46 55.61
C SER A 5 54.37 22.08 55.91
N SER A 6 54.80 21.41 54.84
CA SER A 6 56.05 20.63 54.81
C SER A 6 56.77 20.80 53.47
N ARG A 7 57.90 21.53 53.51
CA ARG A 7 58.94 21.57 52.47
C ARG A 7 59.74 20.27 52.53
N LEU A 8 60.09 19.67 51.38
CA LEU A 8 61.15 18.67 51.32
C LEU A 8 62.21 19.07 50.29
N TRP A 9 63.45 18.80 50.69
CA TRP A 9 64.69 19.36 50.18
C TRP A 9 65.16 18.70 48.89
N VAL A 10 65.74 19.53 48.01
CA VAL A 10 66.49 19.12 46.83
C VAL A 10 67.81 18.50 47.28
N LEU A 11 67.99 17.20 47.01
CA LEU A 11 69.30 16.54 47.05
C LEU A 11 69.80 16.39 45.61
N LEU A 12 70.85 17.14 45.26
CA LEU A 12 71.61 16.98 44.02
C LEU A 12 72.45 15.70 44.09
N LEU A 13 72.19 14.76 43.19
CA LEU A 13 73.11 13.68 42.82
C LEU A 13 73.50 13.84 41.35
N PRO A 14 74.79 13.73 40.98
CA PRO A 14 75.22 13.85 39.60
C PRO A 14 74.97 12.53 38.88
N LEU A 15 73.90 12.44 38.08
CA LEU A 15 73.76 11.34 37.13
C LEU A 15 74.60 11.66 35.88
N SER A 16 75.64 10.85 35.72
CA SER A 16 76.43 10.72 34.50
C SER A 16 75.52 10.60 33.27
N LEU A 17 75.86 11.36 32.22
CA LEU A 17 75.33 11.19 30.87
C LEU A 17 75.59 9.76 30.39
N ALA A 18 74.60 8.89 30.58
CA ALA A 18 74.41 7.72 29.74
C ALA A 18 73.57 8.19 28.55
N SER A 19 74.18 8.21 27.37
CA SER A 19 73.55 8.47 26.08
C SER A 19 72.37 7.51 25.88
N CYS A 20 71.17 8.00 26.18
CA CYS A 20 69.92 7.35 25.85
C CYS A 20 69.67 7.60 24.36
N ASN A 21 70.00 6.61 23.52
CA ASN A 21 69.56 6.58 22.13
C ASN A 21 68.03 6.61 22.11
N LEU A 22 67.46 7.75 21.77
CA LEU A 22 66.11 7.83 21.22
C LEU A 22 66.13 7.00 19.93
N PHE A 23 65.69 5.74 20.03
CA PHE A 23 65.27 4.98 18.85
C PHE A 23 64.08 5.72 18.25
N GLN A 24 64.34 6.66 17.33
CA GLN A 24 63.33 7.03 16.35
C GLN A 24 63.03 5.75 15.56
N PRO A 25 61.77 5.31 15.45
CA PRO A 25 61.44 4.24 14.51
C PRO A 25 61.97 4.65 13.13
N PRO A 26 62.53 3.73 12.34
CA PRO A 26 63.03 4.07 11.01
C PRO A 26 61.90 4.74 10.23
N ILE A 27 62.16 5.94 9.69
CA ILE A 27 61.28 6.61 8.74
C ILE A 27 61.09 5.61 7.60
N LYS A 28 59.90 4.99 7.50
CA LYS A 28 59.55 4.11 6.37
C LYS A 28 59.66 4.98 5.12
N LYS A 29 60.64 4.69 4.25
CA LYS A 29 60.71 5.34 2.94
C LYS A 29 59.58 4.79 2.08
N PRO A 30 58.86 5.65 1.34
CA PRO A 30 57.81 5.21 0.43
C PRO A 30 58.43 4.40 -0.71
N ILE A 31 57.66 3.51 -1.31
CA ILE A 31 58.15 2.68 -2.41
C ILE A 31 58.05 3.47 -3.72
N GLU A 32 59.19 3.79 -4.31
CA GLU A 32 59.21 4.40 -5.64
C GLU A 32 58.90 3.38 -6.72
N VAL A 33 57.90 3.67 -7.54
CA VAL A 33 57.56 2.91 -8.74
C VAL A 33 58.09 3.68 -9.96
N PRO A 34 59.14 3.18 -10.65
CA PRO A 34 59.72 3.89 -11.78
C PRO A 34 58.69 4.19 -12.86
N GLY A 35 58.57 5.46 -13.25
CA GLY A 35 57.61 5.89 -14.28
C GLY A 35 56.15 5.90 -13.83
N ALA A 36 55.88 5.83 -12.52
CA ALA A 36 54.52 5.99 -12.03
C ALA A 36 53.98 7.40 -12.27
N THR A 37 52.76 7.45 -12.78
CA THR A 37 51.92 8.65 -12.81
C THR A 37 51.26 8.79 -11.44
N ARG A 38 51.27 10.00 -10.89
CA ARG A 38 50.60 10.28 -9.62
C ARG A 38 49.08 10.32 -9.80
N ILE A 39 48.34 9.83 -8.83
CA ILE A 39 46.88 9.75 -8.88
C ILE A 39 46.26 11.14 -8.98
N HIS A 40 46.76 12.14 -8.26
CA HIS A 40 46.30 13.54 -8.44
C HIS A 40 46.47 14.08 -9.87
N ALA A 41 47.44 13.58 -10.64
CA ALA A 41 47.59 13.94 -12.05
C ALA A 41 46.63 13.19 -12.97
N ILE A 42 46.16 12.00 -12.57
CA ILE A 42 45.10 11.25 -13.27
C ILE A 42 43.74 11.87 -12.97
N GLN A 43 43.43 12.14 -11.71
CA GLN A 43 42.18 12.77 -11.30
C GLN A 43 42.08 14.21 -11.85
N GLY A 44 43.18 14.97 -11.78
CA GLY A 44 43.17 16.37 -12.16
C GLY A 44 42.51 17.27 -11.10
N ALA A 45 42.64 18.58 -11.29
CA ALA A 45 42.06 19.55 -10.36
C ALA A 45 40.59 19.81 -10.71
N THR A 46 39.71 19.76 -9.72
CA THR A 46 38.25 19.85 -9.89
C THR A 46 37.64 21.06 -9.15
N PRO A 47 38.14 22.30 -9.36
CA PRO A 47 37.75 23.47 -8.57
C PRO A 47 36.28 23.91 -8.74
N ALA A 48 35.59 23.42 -9.79
CA ALA A 48 34.19 23.74 -10.11
C ALA A 48 33.26 22.51 -10.16
N GLY A 49 33.73 21.33 -9.74
CA GLY A 49 32.96 20.07 -9.71
C GLY A 49 33.44 19.00 -10.68
N ASN A 50 32.57 17.99 -10.91
CA ASN A 50 32.84 16.79 -11.71
C ASN A 50 33.41 17.16 -13.09
N ALA A 51 34.60 16.64 -13.39
CA ALA A 51 35.30 16.89 -14.64
C ALA A 51 36.07 15.62 -15.04
N ASP A 52 35.92 15.22 -16.30
CA ASP A 52 36.67 14.09 -16.87
C ASP A 52 38.18 14.23 -16.61
N SER A 53 38.81 13.10 -16.32
CA SER A 53 40.24 12.97 -16.15
C SER A 53 41.02 13.62 -17.31
N PRO A 54 42.06 14.44 -17.04
CA PRO A 54 42.96 14.96 -18.07
C PRO A 54 43.77 13.87 -18.77
N LEU A 55 43.79 12.65 -18.22
CA LEU A 55 44.50 11.50 -18.76
C LEU A 55 43.57 10.42 -19.30
N LYS A 56 42.29 10.71 -19.50
CA LYS A 56 41.31 9.82 -20.15
C LYS A 56 41.90 9.19 -21.42
N ASP A 57 41.65 7.90 -21.58
CA ASP A 57 42.14 7.02 -22.64
C ASP A 57 43.65 6.70 -22.65
N ASN A 58 44.47 7.34 -21.78
CA ASN A 58 45.88 6.98 -21.66
C ASN A 58 46.08 5.72 -20.81
N VAL A 59 47.14 4.98 -21.11
CA VAL A 59 47.63 3.88 -20.27
C VAL A 59 48.69 4.43 -19.31
N VAL A 60 48.46 4.26 -18.01
CA VAL A 60 49.32 4.76 -16.94
C VAL A 60 49.75 3.62 -16.02
N THR A 61 50.84 3.83 -15.28
CA THR A 61 51.23 3.00 -14.14
C THR A 61 51.08 3.84 -12.88
N VAL A 62 50.43 3.32 -11.83
CA VAL A 62 50.33 3.97 -10.51
C VAL A 62 50.99 3.12 -9.45
N GLY A 63 51.58 3.76 -8.43
CA GLY A 63 52.08 3.12 -7.21
C GLY A 63 51.29 3.65 -6.02
N ALA A 64 50.53 2.80 -5.33
CA ALA A 64 49.58 3.25 -4.31
C ALA A 64 49.23 2.17 -3.28
N VAL A 65 48.61 2.56 -2.17
CA VAL A 65 48.15 1.67 -1.11
C VAL A 65 46.75 1.17 -1.41
N VAL A 66 46.48 -0.14 -1.30
CA VAL A 66 45.13 -0.71 -1.37
C VAL A 66 44.32 -0.30 -0.14
N THR A 67 43.22 0.43 -0.35
CA THR A 67 42.42 1.04 0.72
C THR A 67 41.10 0.34 0.98
N ALA A 68 40.49 -0.26 -0.04
CA ALA A 68 39.28 -1.08 0.05
C ALA A 68 39.22 -2.09 -1.10
N ILE A 69 38.58 -3.25 -0.87
CA ILE A 69 38.50 -4.35 -1.85
C ILE A 69 37.03 -4.76 -1.98
N PHE A 70 36.52 -4.76 -3.21
CA PHE A 70 35.15 -5.07 -3.57
C PHE A 70 35.13 -6.00 -4.80
N THR A 71 35.95 -7.05 -4.78
CA THR A 71 36.16 -7.99 -5.90
C THR A 71 35.29 -9.24 -5.82
N GLY A 72 34.50 -9.40 -4.75
CA GLY A 72 33.60 -10.53 -4.58
C GLY A 72 32.44 -10.48 -5.57
N ASP A 73 31.79 -11.63 -5.75
CA ASP A 73 30.61 -11.75 -6.61
C ASP A 73 29.55 -10.71 -6.23
N LYS A 74 29.10 -9.93 -7.23
CA LYS A 74 28.10 -8.87 -7.08
C LYS A 74 28.52 -7.70 -6.17
N GLN A 75 29.80 -7.55 -5.87
CA GLN A 75 30.36 -6.29 -5.36
C GLN A 75 30.73 -5.36 -6.53
N LEU A 76 31.47 -4.28 -6.27
CA LEU A 76 31.85 -3.28 -7.28
C LEU A 76 32.75 -3.82 -8.41
N GLY A 77 33.28 -5.04 -8.31
CA GLY A 77 34.12 -5.65 -9.35
C GLY A 77 35.54 -5.07 -9.38
N GLY A 78 36.06 -4.60 -8.25
CA GLY A 78 37.35 -3.92 -8.22
C GLY A 78 37.85 -3.60 -6.82
N PHE A 79 38.86 -2.74 -6.73
CA PHE A 79 39.46 -2.30 -5.48
C PHE A 79 39.89 -0.84 -5.58
N PHE A 80 39.95 -0.15 -4.45
CA PHE A 80 40.41 1.22 -4.38
C PHE A 80 41.88 1.26 -3.97
N VAL A 81 42.62 2.18 -4.58
CA VAL A 81 43.98 2.52 -4.17
C VAL A 81 44.12 4.02 -3.93
N GLN A 82 44.97 4.42 -2.99
CA GLN A 82 45.26 5.82 -2.68
C GLN A 82 46.75 6.02 -2.48
N GLU A 83 47.27 7.17 -2.91
CA GLU A 83 48.70 7.48 -2.76
C GLU A 83 49.17 7.41 -1.32
N GLU A 84 50.40 6.91 -1.14
CA GLU A 84 51.11 7.02 0.14
C GLU A 84 51.23 8.51 0.53
N THR A 85 51.12 8.82 1.84
CA THR A 85 51.12 10.21 2.35
C THR A 85 52.31 11.06 1.86
N LEU A 86 53.46 10.44 1.60
CA LEU A 86 54.66 11.14 1.15
C LEU A 86 54.66 11.46 -0.36
N HIS A 87 53.74 10.88 -1.13
CA HIS A 87 53.60 11.12 -2.57
C HIS A 87 52.49 12.11 -2.93
N GLN A 88 51.61 12.40 -1.97
CA GLN A 88 50.51 13.36 -2.12
C GLN A 88 51.01 14.78 -2.40
N ASP A 89 50.32 15.51 -3.26
CA ASP A 89 50.71 16.86 -3.69
C ASP A 89 50.34 17.97 -2.69
N ASN A 90 49.56 17.64 -1.66
CA ASN A 90 48.97 18.56 -0.68
C ASN A 90 48.04 19.63 -1.30
N ASN A 91 47.54 19.40 -2.50
CA ASN A 91 46.55 20.25 -3.14
C ASN A 91 45.14 19.74 -2.78
N PRO A 92 44.34 20.51 -2.03
CA PRO A 92 43.01 20.06 -1.62
C PRO A 92 42.00 19.98 -2.77
N ALA A 93 42.35 20.44 -3.98
CA ALA A 93 41.50 20.43 -5.16
C ALA A 93 41.71 19.20 -6.08
N THR A 94 42.58 18.27 -5.70
CA THR A 94 42.90 17.03 -6.43
C THR A 94 42.64 15.84 -5.52
N SER A 95 42.14 14.74 -6.10
CA SER A 95 42.01 13.47 -5.38
C SER A 95 43.30 12.66 -5.47
N GLU A 96 43.63 11.97 -4.37
CA GLU A 96 44.75 11.04 -4.29
C GLU A 96 44.32 9.57 -4.41
N GLY A 97 43.02 9.33 -4.62
CA GLY A 97 42.42 8.00 -4.71
C GLY A 97 41.92 7.68 -6.11
N ILE A 98 41.88 6.40 -6.47
CA ILE A 98 41.31 5.94 -7.74
C ILE A 98 40.74 4.53 -7.59
N PHE A 99 39.66 4.25 -8.31
CA PHE A 99 39.10 2.91 -8.42
C PHE A 99 39.83 2.10 -9.50
N VAL A 100 40.10 0.83 -9.21
CA VAL A 100 40.72 -0.11 -10.15
C VAL A 100 39.71 -1.20 -10.45
N TYR A 101 39.11 -1.14 -11.64
CA TYR A 101 38.11 -2.09 -12.10
C TYR A 101 38.79 -3.29 -12.77
N CYS A 102 38.46 -4.49 -12.28
CA CYS A 102 38.97 -5.75 -12.83
C CYS A 102 37.87 -6.75 -13.21
N SER A 103 36.67 -6.64 -12.65
CA SER A 103 35.52 -7.50 -12.94
C SER A 103 35.91 -9.00 -12.93
N ASP A 104 35.56 -9.72 -13.99
CA ASP A 104 35.89 -11.14 -14.19
C ASP A 104 37.41 -11.43 -14.16
N THR A 105 38.28 -10.44 -14.39
CA THR A 105 39.74 -10.60 -14.35
C THR A 105 40.33 -10.46 -12.96
N CYS A 106 39.55 -10.07 -11.94
CA CYS A 106 40.04 -9.93 -10.56
C CYS A 106 40.65 -11.23 -10.02
N ASN A 107 40.14 -12.39 -10.45
CA ASN A 107 40.63 -13.71 -10.06
C ASN A 107 42.01 -14.06 -10.64
N THR A 108 42.50 -13.30 -11.64
CA THR A 108 43.83 -13.47 -12.25
C THR A 108 44.90 -12.62 -11.57
N LEU A 109 44.49 -11.68 -10.72
CA LEU A 109 45.39 -10.79 -9.98
C LEU A 109 46.05 -11.54 -8.81
N PRO A 110 47.21 -11.08 -8.32
CA PRO A 110 47.74 -11.56 -7.04
C PRO A 110 46.72 -11.30 -5.92
N GLU A 111 46.72 -12.13 -4.88
CA GLU A 111 45.85 -11.95 -3.71
C GLU A 111 46.11 -10.58 -3.05
N LEU A 112 45.13 -9.67 -3.19
CA LEU A 112 45.21 -8.31 -2.65
C LEU A 112 44.71 -8.25 -1.20
N LYS A 113 45.37 -7.41 -0.39
CA LYS A 113 44.98 -7.11 0.99
C LYS A 113 45.05 -5.61 1.23
N VAL A 114 44.06 -5.11 1.99
CA VAL A 114 44.06 -3.72 2.45
C VAL A 114 45.37 -3.44 3.22
N GLY A 115 46.04 -2.35 2.88
CA GLY A 115 47.34 -1.97 3.42
C GLY A 115 48.55 -2.41 2.58
N GLN A 116 48.37 -3.18 1.50
CA GLN A 116 49.45 -3.46 0.56
C GLN A 116 49.79 -2.26 -0.31
N VAL A 117 51.08 -2.07 -0.63
CA VAL A 117 51.51 -1.14 -1.69
C VAL A 117 51.58 -1.92 -3.00
N VAL A 118 50.88 -1.43 -4.02
CA VAL A 118 50.78 -2.08 -5.33
C VAL A 118 51.25 -1.16 -6.46
N SER A 119 51.80 -1.77 -7.51
CA SER A 119 51.93 -1.13 -8.83
C SER A 119 50.81 -1.65 -9.73
N VAL A 120 50.02 -0.75 -10.29
CA VAL A 120 48.91 -1.08 -11.19
C VAL A 120 49.13 -0.36 -12.53
N LYS A 121 49.11 -1.11 -13.63
CA LYS A 121 49.17 -0.57 -14.99
C LYS A 121 47.86 -0.84 -15.73
N GLY A 122 47.17 0.22 -16.14
CA GLY A 122 45.86 0.13 -16.78
C GLY A 122 45.52 1.39 -17.58
N LYS A 123 44.38 1.35 -18.26
CA LYS A 123 43.83 2.46 -19.04
C LYS A 123 42.95 3.33 -18.15
N VAL A 124 43.10 4.65 -18.22
CA VAL A 124 42.21 5.60 -17.53
C VAL A 124 40.90 5.73 -18.29
N THR A 125 39.77 5.53 -17.59
CA THR A 125 38.41 5.54 -18.15
C THR A 125 37.48 6.38 -17.29
N GLU A 126 36.46 6.97 -17.93
CA GLU A 126 35.30 7.60 -17.28
C GLU A 126 34.10 6.67 -17.39
N PHE A 127 33.61 6.14 -16.27
CA PHE A 127 32.46 5.26 -16.24
C PHE A 127 31.37 5.82 -15.34
N GLY A 128 30.25 6.26 -15.93
CA GLY A 128 29.14 6.84 -15.16
C GLY A 128 29.51 8.12 -14.37
N GLY A 129 30.62 8.78 -14.75
CA GLY A 129 31.18 9.96 -14.07
C GLY A 129 32.20 9.64 -12.97
N LEU A 130 32.65 8.38 -12.85
CA LEU A 130 33.76 7.94 -12.00
C LEU A 130 35.03 7.81 -12.85
N THR A 131 36.14 8.37 -12.36
CA THR A 131 37.49 8.10 -12.90
C THR A 131 38.01 6.76 -12.38
N GLU A 132 38.30 5.83 -13.28
CA GLU A 132 38.79 4.49 -12.94
C GLU A 132 39.93 3.99 -13.85
N LEU A 133 40.69 3.00 -13.34
CA LEU A 133 41.62 2.22 -14.15
C LEU A 133 40.95 0.91 -14.60
N THR A 134 40.93 0.68 -15.91
CA THR A 134 40.42 -0.52 -16.58
C THR A 134 41.53 -1.16 -17.43
N ASP A 135 41.21 -2.21 -18.20
CA ASP A 135 42.14 -2.87 -19.15
C ASP A 135 43.52 -3.17 -18.52
N LEU A 136 43.50 -3.77 -17.32
CA LEU A 136 44.70 -3.97 -16.51
C LEU A 136 45.69 -4.89 -17.23
N THR A 137 46.93 -4.42 -17.38
CA THR A 137 48.02 -5.19 -18.02
C THR A 137 49.05 -5.69 -17.02
N GLU A 138 49.13 -5.08 -15.84
CA GLU A 138 50.03 -5.50 -14.77
C GLU A 138 49.50 -5.05 -13.40
N VAL A 139 49.46 -5.97 -12.44
CA VAL A 139 49.25 -5.65 -11.01
C VAL A 139 50.30 -6.40 -10.20
N LYS A 140 51.11 -5.67 -9.42
CA LYS A 140 52.18 -6.24 -8.58
C LYS A 140 52.07 -5.74 -7.15
N VAL A 141 52.14 -6.66 -6.18
CA VAL A 141 52.33 -6.31 -4.77
C VAL A 141 53.81 -5.99 -4.53
N LEU A 142 54.10 -4.75 -4.18
CA LEU A 142 55.46 -4.26 -3.92
C LEU A 142 55.84 -4.34 -2.44
N GLN A 143 54.85 -4.19 -1.56
CA GLN A 143 55.00 -4.34 -0.12
C GLN A 143 53.75 -4.95 0.49
N ALA A 144 53.97 -5.93 1.37
CA ALA A 144 52.92 -6.71 1.98
C ALA A 144 52.05 -5.92 2.97
N GLN A 145 52.60 -4.88 3.60
CA GLN A 145 51.85 -4.03 4.54
C GLN A 145 52.48 -2.65 4.75
N THR A 146 51.66 -1.62 4.73
CA THR A 146 51.95 -0.25 5.17
C THR A 146 50.77 0.32 5.96
N ASP A 147 50.95 1.51 6.53
CA ASP A 147 49.89 2.23 7.22
C ASP A 147 48.93 2.83 6.17
N LEU A 148 47.62 2.74 6.39
CA LEU A 148 46.65 3.33 5.47
C LEU A 148 46.75 4.86 5.48
N PRO A 149 46.55 5.52 4.33
CA PRO A 149 46.35 6.96 4.29
C PRO A 149 45.26 7.38 5.29
N ALA A 150 45.53 8.45 6.04
CA ALA A 150 44.59 9.00 6.99
C ALA A 150 43.29 9.42 6.27
N PRO A 151 42.10 9.07 6.79
CA PRO A 151 40.86 9.43 6.13
C PRO A 151 40.64 10.95 6.20
N VAL A 152 40.14 11.53 5.11
CA VAL A 152 39.68 12.92 5.10
C VAL A 152 38.38 13.01 5.90
N THR A 153 38.32 13.94 6.85
CA THR A 153 37.09 14.14 7.63
C THR A 153 36.12 15.03 6.87
N LEU A 154 34.96 14.48 6.50
CA LEU A 154 33.83 15.24 5.96
C LEU A 154 32.84 15.52 7.09
N THR A 155 32.55 16.79 7.32
CA THR A 155 31.55 17.23 8.31
C THR A 155 30.29 17.67 7.58
N LEU A 156 29.14 17.17 8.01
CA LEU A 156 27.84 17.65 7.54
C LEU A 156 27.41 18.87 8.38
N PRO A 157 26.85 19.93 7.77
CA PRO A 157 26.68 20.13 6.33
C PRO A 157 28.01 20.33 5.59
N LEU A 158 28.12 19.74 4.39
CA LEU A 158 29.23 19.97 3.48
C LEU A 158 29.32 21.45 3.07
N ALA A 159 30.53 21.92 2.80
CA ALA A 159 30.72 23.27 2.26
C ALA A 159 30.07 23.45 0.87
N SER A 160 30.11 22.40 0.04
CA SER A 160 29.37 22.28 -1.22
C SER A 160 29.34 20.80 -1.63
N GLN A 161 28.23 20.33 -2.22
CA GLN A 161 28.18 19.00 -2.83
C GLN A 161 29.09 18.91 -4.07
N ASP A 162 29.23 19.99 -4.82
CA ASP A 162 30.03 20.03 -6.05
C ASP A 162 31.51 19.76 -5.78
N LYS A 163 31.97 19.86 -4.53
CA LYS A 163 33.37 19.64 -4.14
C LYS A 163 33.67 18.22 -3.69
N LEU A 164 32.73 17.28 -3.81
CA LEU A 164 32.98 15.89 -3.44
C LEU A 164 33.94 15.18 -4.41
N GLU A 165 34.03 15.66 -5.65
CA GLU A 165 34.94 15.14 -6.67
C GLU A 165 36.41 15.12 -6.25
N GLN A 166 36.87 16.17 -5.56
CA GLN A 166 38.25 16.25 -5.08
C GLN A 166 38.61 15.17 -4.04
N TYR A 167 37.62 14.37 -3.61
CA TYR A 167 37.79 13.24 -2.71
C TYR A 167 37.43 11.89 -3.36
N GLU A 168 37.16 11.85 -4.67
CA GLU A 168 36.77 10.62 -5.38
C GLU A 168 37.84 9.52 -5.24
N GLY A 169 37.45 8.34 -4.80
CA GLY A 169 38.36 7.21 -4.54
C GLY A 169 39.19 7.33 -3.25
N MET A 170 39.08 8.43 -2.50
CA MET A 170 39.81 8.62 -1.25
C MET A 170 39.09 8.00 -0.06
N ARG A 171 39.86 7.59 0.95
CA ARG A 171 39.34 7.25 2.27
C ARG A 171 38.79 8.50 2.95
N ILE A 172 37.55 8.42 3.41
CA ILE A 172 36.89 9.48 4.18
C ILE A 172 36.37 8.95 5.51
N LYS A 173 36.16 9.88 6.45
CA LYS A 173 35.43 9.65 7.70
C LYS A 173 34.34 10.71 7.83
N THR A 174 33.13 10.29 8.21
CA THR A 174 32.00 11.18 8.43
C THR A 174 31.14 10.69 9.60
N SER A 175 30.29 11.56 10.12
CA SER A 175 29.31 11.24 11.15
C SER A 175 28.01 12.03 10.93
N GLY A 176 26.90 11.48 11.41
CA GLY A 176 25.59 12.13 11.31
C GLY A 176 24.49 11.30 11.96
N VAL A 177 23.25 11.55 11.57
CA VAL A 177 22.08 10.76 11.94
C VAL A 177 21.43 10.17 10.68
N VAL A 178 20.89 8.96 10.77
CA VAL A 178 20.11 8.34 9.69
C VAL A 178 18.90 9.23 9.41
N THR A 179 18.75 9.69 8.17
CA THR A 179 17.60 10.48 7.72
C THR A 179 16.75 9.74 6.69
N ASP A 180 17.31 8.73 6.03
CA ASP A 180 16.63 7.91 5.03
C ASP A 180 17.10 6.46 5.12
N ASN A 181 16.16 5.54 5.33
CA ASN A 181 16.38 4.10 5.38
C ASN A 181 15.50 3.35 4.36
N PHE A 182 14.85 4.05 3.43
CA PHE A 182 13.93 3.45 2.46
C PHE A 182 14.61 2.39 1.57
N LEU A 183 15.85 2.66 1.15
CA LEU A 183 16.63 1.74 0.31
C LEU A 183 17.41 0.68 1.12
N LEU A 184 17.35 0.68 2.45
CA LEU A 184 18.16 -0.23 3.27
C LEU A 184 17.93 -1.70 2.92
N GLY A 185 16.67 -2.10 2.80
CA GLY A 185 16.33 -3.50 2.48
C GLY A 185 16.63 -3.89 1.04
N ARG A 186 16.53 -2.95 0.09
CA ARG A 186 16.70 -3.23 -1.34
C ARG A 186 18.13 -3.07 -1.83
N GLY A 187 18.83 -2.02 -1.39
CA GLY A 187 20.16 -1.66 -1.87
C GLY A 187 21.26 -1.75 -0.81
N GLY A 188 20.95 -2.12 0.43
CA GLY A 188 21.96 -2.11 1.49
C GLY A 188 22.48 -0.70 1.81
N SER A 189 21.73 0.34 1.45
CA SER A 189 22.16 1.74 1.54
C SER A 189 21.25 2.58 2.44
N VAL A 190 21.86 3.57 3.11
CA VAL A 190 21.16 4.56 3.97
C VAL A 190 21.69 5.95 3.73
N ARG A 191 20.87 6.98 3.96
CA ARG A 191 21.35 8.37 3.94
C ARG A 191 21.48 8.90 5.36
N ILE A 192 22.61 9.53 5.64
CA ILE A 192 22.83 10.27 6.88
C ILE A 192 22.75 11.78 6.63
N ALA A 193 22.41 12.52 7.69
CA ALA A 193 22.36 13.97 7.73
C ALA A 193 23.08 14.53 8.97
N ASP A 194 23.37 15.82 9.00
CA ASP A 194 23.88 16.51 10.21
C ASP A 194 22.90 16.41 11.40
N GLN A 195 21.60 16.43 11.10
CA GLN A 195 20.48 16.23 12.02
C GLN A 195 19.23 15.86 11.21
N ARG A 196 18.14 15.50 11.89
CA ARG A 196 16.85 15.27 11.21
C ARG A 196 16.43 16.53 10.43
N ILE A 197 16.11 16.37 9.14
CA ILE A 197 15.74 17.48 8.27
C ILE A 197 14.23 17.46 8.04
N PHE A 198 13.53 18.50 8.47
CA PHE A 198 12.09 18.60 8.21
C PHE A 198 11.81 19.01 6.76
N GLN A 199 10.70 18.53 6.23
CA GLN A 199 10.11 18.99 4.97
C GLN A 199 9.95 20.51 4.99
N PHE A 200 10.19 21.15 3.84
CA PHE A 200 10.20 22.62 3.77
C PHE A 200 8.90 23.23 4.31
N THR A 201 7.75 22.73 3.86
CA THR A 201 6.41 23.20 4.26
C THR A 201 5.92 22.65 5.60
N GLN A 202 6.74 21.89 6.33
CA GLN A 202 6.46 21.57 7.73
C GLN A 202 6.78 22.78 8.64
N THR A 203 7.83 23.53 8.31
CA THR A 203 8.33 24.64 9.15
C THR A 203 8.24 26.01 8.49
N ASN A 204 8.16 26.08 7.15
CA ASN A 204 8.14 27.32 6.37
C ASN A 204 6.85 27.46 5.57
N ALA A 205 6.38 28.69 5.39
CA ALA A 205 5.31 28.95 4.43
C ALA A 205 5.76 28.59 2.99
N PRO A 206 4.85 28.15 2.11
CA PRO A 206 5.14 27.89 0.70
C PRO A 206 5.87 29.07 0.05
N SER A 207 7.01 28.79 -0.60
CA SER A 207 7.83 29.82 -1.25
C SER A 207 8.73 29.21 -2.32
N ALA A 208 8.62 29.68 -3.56
CA ALA A 208 9.45 29.18 -4.65
C ALA A 208 10.95 29.40 -4.41
N ALA A 209 11.32 30.61 -3.97
CA ALA A 209 12.71 30.93 -3.65
C ALA A 209 13.21 30.18 -2.40
N GLY A 210 12.36 30.09 -1.36
CA GLY A 210 12.71 29.37 -0.13
C GLY A 210 12.89 27.88 -0.36
N TYR A 211 12.01 27.25 -1.12
CA TYR A 211 12.09 25.82 -1.43
C TYR A 211 13.30 25.50 -2.30
N ALA A 212 13.58 26.31 -3.33
CA ALA A 212 14.78 26.12 -4.16
C ALA A 212 16.08 26.23 -3.36
N GLU A 213 16.16 27.14 -2.37
CA GLU A 213 17.32 27.24 -1.49
C GLU A 213 17.38 26.08 -0.48
N PHE A 214 16.23 25.66 0.04
CA PHE A 214 16.13 24.49 0.90
C PHE A 214 16.62 23.21 0.21
N LEU A 215 16.31 22.99 -1.08
CA LEU A 215 16.81 21.81 -1.80
C LEU A 215 18.34 21.81 -1.94
N LYS A 216 18.96 22.99 -2.10
CA LYS A 216 20.42 23.14 -2.08
C LYS A 216 20.99 22.88 -0.68
N ASP A 217 20.32 23.37 0.37
CA ASP A 217 20.65 23.09 1.77
C ASP A 217 20.58 21.59 2.09
N PHE A 218 19.50 20.92 1.70
CA PHE A 218 19.29 19.49 1.90
C PHE A 218 20.39 18.65 1.24
N ALA A 219 20.78 18.99 0.01
CA ALA A 219 21.87 18.31 -0.68
C ALA A 219 23.17 18.36 0.14
N ARG A 220 23.64 19.56 0.53
CA ARG A 220 24.88 19.68 1.32
C ARG A 220 24.81 19.03 2.70
N ARG A 221 23.61 18.84 3.24
CA ARG A 221 23.42 18.26 4.57
C ARG A 221 23.41 16.74 4.60
N THR A 222 23.38 16.08 3.45
CA THR A 222 23.21 14.63 3.38
C THR A 222 24.33 13.92 2.65
N LEU A 223 24.59 12.67 3.04
CA LEU A 223 25.51 11.77 2.34
C LEU A 223 24.98 10.33 2.36
N THR A 224 25.19 9.60 1.27
CA THR A 224 24.74 8.21 1.15
C THR A 224 25.84 7.26 1.64
N ILE A 225 25.47 6.33 2.51
CA ILE A 225 26.32 5.26 3.04
C ILE A 225 25.85 3.95 2.41
N ASP A 226 26.80 3.18 1.90
CA ASP A 226 26.55 2.06 1.00
C ASP A 226 27.43 0.87 1.41
N ASP A 227 26.92 -0.35 1.31
CA ASP A 227 27.63 -1.56 1.73
C ASP A 227 28.61 -2.11 0.67
N GLY A 228 28.65 -1.49 -0.52
CA GLY A 228 29.52 -1.89 -1.63
C GLY A 228 29.01 -3.11 -2.40
N SER A 229 27.76 -3.53 -2.16
CA SER A 229 27.06 -4.56 -2.93
C SER A 229 26.28 -3.93 -4.08
N LEU A 230 26.33 -4.57 -5.25
CA LEU A 230 25.46 -4.27 -6.39
C LEU A 230 24.22 -5.19 -6.43
N SER A 231 24.05 -6.04 -5.41
CA SER A 231 22.90 -6.95 -5.33
C SER A 231 21.66 -6.25 -4.83
N GLN A 232 20.53 -6.50 -5.49
CA GLN A 232 19.23 -6.18 -4.91
C GLN A 232 18.86 -7.18 -3.79
N ASN A 233 18.33 -6.65 -2.70
CA ASN A 233 17.86 -7.37 -1.51
C ASN A 233 18.96 -8.24 -0.88
N PRO A 234 20.09 -7.63 -0.46
CA PRO A 234 21.21 -8.40 0.08
C PRO A 234 20.81 -9.18 1.33
N ASP A 235 21.29 -10.42 1.44
CA ASP A 235 21.09 -11.28 2.61
C ASP A 235 22.46 -11.76 3.11
N PRO A 236 22.94 -11.29 4.28
CA PRO A 236 22.26 -10.37 5.19
C PRO A 236 22.29 -8.90 4.74
N VAL A 237 21.33 -8.09 5.20
CA VAL A 237 21.44 -6.62 5.21
C VAL A 237 22.38 -6.23 6.35
N VAL A 238 23.58 -5.74 6.02
CA VAL A 238 24.68 -5.59 6.99
C VAL A 238 24.53 -4.38 7.91
N PHE A 239 23.80 -3.34 7.50
CA PHE A 239 23.61 -2.14 8.30
C PHE A 239 22.44 -2.27 9.28
N ALA A 240 22.78 -2.39 10.56
CA ALA A 240 21.93 -2.06 11.69
C ALA A 240 22.78 -1.68 12.91
N ARG A 241 22.18 -1.65 14.10
CA ARG A 241 22.87 -1.19 15.31
C ARG A 241 23.98 -2.14 15.74
N ASP A 242 25.01 -1.55 16.36
CA ASP A 242 26.12 -2.24 17.01
C ASP A 242 26.90 -3.21 16.09
N GLY A 243 26.95 -2.91 14.79
CA GLY A 243 27.67 -3.70 13.80
C GLY A 243 27.06 -5.08 13.53
N LYS A 244 25.81 -5.30 13.95
CA LYS A 244 25.06 -6.52 13.69
C LYS A 244 24.13 -6.32 12.48
N PRO A 245 23.81 -7.38 11.73
CA PRO A 245 22.84 -7.31 10.64
C PRO A 245 21.45 -6.85 11.08
N LEU A 246 20.69 -6.33 10.12
CA LEU A 246 19.30 -5.95 10.30
C LEU A 246 18.46 -7.17 10.69
N SER A 247 17.55 -6.97 11.64
CA SER A 247 16.48 -7.90 11.97
C SER A 247 15.31 -7.16 12.59
N ALA A 248 14.18 -7.84 12.79
CA ALA A 248 13.06 -7.29 13.53
C ALA A 248 13.44 -6.86 14.95
N SER A 249 14.42 -7.52 15.58
CA SER A 249 14.92 -7.19 16.93
C SER A 249 16.11 -6.22 16.93
N ASN A 250 16.78 -6.04 15.79
CA ASN A 250 17.91 -5.14 15.62
C ASN A 250 17.70 -4.25 14.38
N THR A 251 17.04 -3.11 14.58
CA THR A 251 16.64 -2.18 13.51
C THR A 251 17.68 -1.09 13.25
N LEU A 252 17.48 -0.31 12.18
CA LEU A 252 18.19 0.92 11.87
C LEU A 252 17.20 2.05 11.63
N ARG A 253 16.96 2.86 12.65
CA ARG A 253 15.86 3.81 12.67
C ARG A 253 16.28 5.20 12.19
N GLY A 254 15.32 5.95 11.66
CA GLY A 254 15.48 7.40 11.50
C GLY A 254 15.92 8.03 12.83
N GLY A 255 16.94 8.88 12.78
CA GLY A 255 17.55 9.52 13.95
C GLY A 255 18.64 8.70 14.65
N ASP A 256 18.90 7.45 14.26
CA ASP A 256 20.06 6.70 14.77
C ASP A 256 21.37 7.41 14.39
N SER A 257 22.30 7.51 15.33
CA SER A 257 23.62 8.10 15.10
C SER A 257 24.51 7.17 14.29
N ALA A 258 25.26 7.73 13.36
CA ALA A 258 26.17 7.03 12.47
C ALA A 258 27.59 7.59 12.57
N GLU A 259 28.57 6.71 12.72
CA GLU A 259 29.98 6.99 12.50
C GLU A 259 30.48 6.08 11.38
N VAL A 260 31.00 6.66 10.29
CA VAL A 260 31.34 5.89 9.08
C VAL A 260 32.75 6.23 8.60
N THR A 261 33.54 5.20 8.31
CA THR A 261 34.78 5.27 7.55
C THR A 261 34.65 4.41 6.29
N GLY A 262 34.93 4.98 5.14
CA GLY A 262 34.81 4.28 3.86
C GLY A 262 35.57 4.98 2.75
N VAL A 263 35.34 4.54 1.52
CA VAL A 263 35.87 5.20 0.33
C VAL A 263 34.73 5.94 -0.37
N LEU A 264 34.96 7.21 -0.71
CA LEU A 264 33.99 8.00 -1.45
C LEU A 264 34.07 7.64 -2.94
N SER A 265 32.94 7.36 -3.58
CA SER A 265 32.87 7.05 -5.01
C SER A 265 31.62 7.66 -5.62
N TYR A 266 31.69 8.07 -6.89
CA TYR A 266 30.51 8.42 -7.66
C TYR A 266 29.95 7.15 -8.33
N SER A 267 28.80 6.64 -7.88
CA SER A 267 28.29 5.35 -8.34
C SER A 267 26.76 5.21 -8.21
N PHE A 268 26.21 4.20 -8.87
CA PHE A 268 24.80 3.81 -8.84
C PHE A 268 24.55 2.65 -7.85
N GLU A 269 23.30 2.28 -7.58
CA GLU A 269 22.95 1.24 -6.57
C GLU A 269 23.11 -0.21 -7.07
N GLY A 270 23.56 -0.44 -8.31
CA GLY A 270 23.72 -1.79 -8.88
C GLY A 270 22.58 -2.29 -9.78
N TRP A 271 21.47 -1.56 -9.94
CA TRP A 271 20.41 -1.89 -10.91
C TRP A 271 20.07 -0.74 -11.86
N ASN A 272 19.46 -1.09 -13.00
CA ASN A 272 19.04 -0.14 -14.03
C ASN A 272 18.13 0.97 -13.46
N ASN A 273 18.36 2.21 -13.91
CA ASN A 273 17.64 3.41 -13.47
C ASN A 273 17.79 3.79 -11.99
N SER A 274 18.71 3.17 -11.23
CA SER A 274 19.07 3.68 -9.92
C SER A 274 19.82 5.02 -10.02
N SER A 275 19.68 5.88 -9.02
CA SER A 275 20.34 7.18 -9.04
C SER A 275 21.86 7.05 -8.90
N VAL A 276 22.59 7.73 -9.78
CA VAL A 276 24.03 7.97 -9.61
C VAL A 276 24.23 9.14 -8.65
N ARG A 277 25.13 8.98 -7.68
CA ARG A 277 25.48 10.02 -6.69
C ARG A 277 26.79 9.64 -5.98
N TYR A 278 27.37 10.57 -5.24
CA TYR A 278 28.45 10.23 -4.32
C TYR A 278 27.94 9.35 -3.18
N ARG A 279 28.67 8.27 -2.94
CA ARG A 279 28.41 7.27 -1.91
C ARG A 279 29.69 7.00 -1.14
N VAL A 280 29.53 6.71 0.13
CA VAL A 280 30.60 6.20 0.98
C VAL A 280 30.43 4.69 1.04
N HIS A 281 31.24 3.96 0.29
CA HIS A 281 31.30 2.51 0.42
C HIS A 281 32.00 2.17 1.74
N ALA A 282 31.21 1.79 2.74
CA ALA A 282 31.65 1.68 4.10
C ALA A 282 32.63 0.52 4.29
N THR A 283 33.79 0.81 4.87
CA THR A 283 34.74 -0.20 5.35
C THR A 283 34.60 -0.46 6.86
N ASP A 284 34.03 0.52 7.56
CA ASP A 284 33.63 0.47 8.96
C ASP A 284 32.45 1.42 9.16
N ALA A 285 31.35 0.93 9.71
CA ALA A 285 30.17 1.73 10.00
C ALA A 285 29.57 1.30 11.34
N LYS A 286 29.39 2.27 12.22
CA LYS A 286 28.77 2.07 13.53
C LYS A 286 27.50 2.89 13.62
N PHE A 287 26.38 2.20 13.75
CA PHE A 287 25.09 2.80 14.04
C PHE A 287 24.69 2.54 15.48
N THR A 288 24.17 3.55 16.16
CA THR A 288 23.65 3.45 17.52
C THR A 288 22.41 4.31 17.67
N GLY A 289 21.47 3.92 18.53
CA GLY A 289 20.25 4.68 18.71
C GLY A 289 19.52 4.31 19.98
N PRO A 290 18.52 5.11 20.37
CA PRO A 290 17.71 4.81 21.54
C PRO A 290 16.94 3.51 21.34
N VAL A 291 16.58 2.86 22.45
CA VAL A 291 15.62 1.75 22.42
C VAL A 291 14.32 2.22 21.74
N ARG A 292 13.66 1.29 21.05
CA ARG A 292 12.35 1.55 20.46
C ARG A 292 11.37 2.06 21.53
N PRO A 293 10.51 3.04 21.20
CA PRO A 293 9.59 3.62 22.17
C PRO A 293 8.59 2.57 22.69
N ALA A 294 8.37 2.55 24.00
CA ALA A 294 7.27 1.80 24.59
C ALA A 294 5.90 2.41 24.20
N ALA A 295 4.82 1.71 24.53
CA ALA A 295 3.46 2.25 24.37
C ALA A 295 3.33 3.64 25.03
N PRO A 296 2.67 4.60 24.37
CA PRO A 296 2.58 5.97 24.84
C PRO A 296 1.53 6.11 25.94
N GLU A 297 1.72 7.09 26.82
CA GLU A 297 0.68 7.57 27.72
C GLU A 297 -0.08 8.74 27.06
N ALA A 298 -1.39 8.83 27.30
CA ALA A 298 -2.25 9.91 26.79
C ALA A 298 -2.16 11.20 27.63
N GLY A 299 -1.15 11.32 28.50
CA GLY A 299 -1.08 12.38 29.52
C GLY A 299 -2.09 12.17 30.65
N ALA A 300 -2.60 13.27 31.22
CA ALA A 300 -3.48 13.24 32.39
C ALA A 300 -4.97 13.08 32.07
N GLY A 301 -5.35 13.04 30.78
CA GLY A 301 -6.76 13.00 30.36
C GLY A 301 -7.43 11.65 30.63
N SER A 302 -8.69 11.66 31.08
CA SER A 302 -9.43 10.44 31.41
C SER A 302 -10.01 9.71 30.20
N LEU A 303 -10.30 10.44 29.12
CA LEU A 303 -10.77 9.89 27.86
C LEU A 303 -9.62 9.89 26.83
N LYS A 304 -9.30 8.72 26.26
CA LYS A 304 -8.22 8.57 25.27
C LYS A 304 -8.79 8.53 23.87
N VAL A 305 -8.26 9.34 22.96
CA VAL A 305 -8.69 9.37 21.56
C VAL A 305 -7.47 9.32 20.65
N ALA A 306 -7.58 8.62 19.52
CA ALA A 306 -6.46 8.33 18.62
C ALA A 306 -6.84 8.37 17.14
N ALA A 307 -5.83 8.49 16.29
CA ALA A 307 -5.94 8.26 14.85
C ALA A 307 -4.80 7.36 14.37
N MET A 308 -5.09 6.42 13.47
CA MET A 308 -4.10 5.47 12.96
C MET A 308 -4.40 5.10 11.50
N ASN A 309 -3.42 5.31 10.62
CA ASN A 309 -3.41 4.71 9.29
C ASN A 309 -2.95 3.24 9.46
N VAL A 310 -3.72 2.31 8.90
CA VAL A 310 -3.48 0.86 9.04
C VAL A 310 -2.87 0.21 7.78
N LEU A 311 -2.38 1.03 6.84
CA LEU A 311 -1.62 0.64 5.64
C LEU A 311 -2.36 -0.38 4.78
N ASN A 312 -3.46 0.04 4.15
CA ASN A 312 -4.32 -0.78 3.29
C ASN A 312 -4.72 -2.11 3.94
N TYR A 313 -5.55 -2.06 4.98
CA TYR A 313 -6.07 -3.25 5.63
C TYR A 313 -7.24 -3.84 4.84
N PHE A 314 -6.91 -4.82 3.99
CA PHE A 314 -7.85 -5.51 3.10
C PHE A 314 -7.95 -6.98 3.53
N ASN A 315 -9.17 -7.49 3.72
CA ASN A 315 -9.41 -8.81 4.32
C ASN A 315 -9.73 -9.91 3.29
N GLY A 316 -9.47 -9.66 2.01
CA GLY A 316 -9.72 -10.60 0.93
C GLY A 316 -11.21 -10.69 0.59
N ASN A 317 -11.79 -11.88 0.72
CA ASN A 317 -13.23 -12.09 0.53
C ASN A 317 -14.03 -12.08 1.83
N GLY A 318 -13.43 -11.66 2.94
CA GLY A 318 -14.02 -11.70 4.29
C GLY A 318 -14.16 -13.11 4.90
N ALA A 319 -13.81 -14.17 4.16
CA ALA A 319 -13.91 -15.58 4.58
C ALA A 319 -12.53 -16.28 4.62
N GLY A 320 -11.44 -15.50 4.73
CA GLY A 320 -10.07 -16.02 4.81
C GLY A 320 -9.42 -16.41 3.47
N GLY A 321 -10.09 -16.15 2.34
CA GLY A 321 -9.56 -16.29 0.98
C GLY A 321 -9.61 -14.96 0.22
N GLY A 322 -9.48 -15.00 -1.11
CA GLY A 322 -9.61 -13.79 -1.95
C GLY A 322 -8.33 -12.95 -2.08
N PHE A 323 -7.16 -13.54 -1.80
CA PHE A 323 -5.86 -12.93 -2.04
C PHE A 323 -5.28 -13.35 -3.42
N PRO A 324 -4.43 -12.52 -4.06
CA PRO A 324 -4.05 -11.17 -3.65
C PRO A 324 -5.22 -10.20 -3.80
N THR A 325 -5.34 -9.27 -2.85
CA THR A 325 -6.23 -8.12 -2.99
C THR A 325 -5.59 -7.07 -3.89
N SER A 326 -6.37 -6.09 -4.35
CA SER A 326 -5.88 -4.97 -5.16
C SER A 326 -4.88 -4.06 -4.42
N ARG A 327 -4.91 -4.09 -3.09
CA ARG A 327 -4.11 -3.29 -2.15
C ARG A 327 -3.87 -4.12 -0.88
N GLY A 328 -2.85 -3.77 -0.10
CA GLY A 328 -2.59 -4.42 1.19
C GLY A 328 -1.83 -5.73 1.07
N ALA A 329 -2.24 -6.74 1.83
CA ALA A 329 -1.60 -8.05 1.83
C ALA A 329 -1.88 -8.86 0.55
N GLU A 330 -0.87 -9.55 0.04
CA GLU A 330 -0.98 -10.35 -1.18
C GLU A 330 -1.29 -11.83 -0.91
N SER A 331 -1.31 -12.23 0.37
CA SER A 331 -1.64 -13.58 0.80
C SER A 331 -2.25 -13.58 2.21
N THR A 332 -2.94 -14.66 2.57
CA THR A 332 -3.46 -14.86 3.93
C THR A 332 -2.36 -14.77 4.99
N ALA A 333 -1.16 -15.29 4.71
CA ALA A 333 -0.04 -15.24 5.65
C ALA A 333 0.47 -13.81 5.87
N GLU A 334 0.53 -12.99 4.83
CA GLU A 334 0.84 -11.56 4.95
C GLU A 334 -0.24 -10.81 5.72
N PHE A 335 -1.51 -11.11 5.44
CA PHE A 335 -2.65 -10.50 6.14
C PHE A 335 -2.62 -10.82 7.65
N GLU A 336 -2.35 -12.06 8.03
CA GLU A 336 -2.21 -12.45 9.44
C GLU A 336 -1.07 -11.69 10.15
N LYS A 337 0.05 -11.49 9.46
CA LYS A 337 1.19 -10.69 9.95
C LYS A 337 0.80 -9.22 10.11
N GLN A 338 0.17 -8.63 9.09
CA GLN A 338 -0.32 -7.26 9.10
C GLN A 338 -1.30 -7.03 10.25
N GLN A 339 -2.34 -7.87 10.34
CA GLN A 339 -3.35 -7.83 11.40
C GLN A 339 -2.70 -7.93 12.78
N THR A 340 -1.75 -8.86 12.98
CA THR A 340 -1.06 -9.01 14.26
C THR A 340 -0.37 -7.71 14.69
N LYS A 341 0.40 -7.06 13.79
CA LYS A 341 1.09 -5.80 14.10
C LYS A 341 0.10 -4.68 14.41
N ILE A 342 -0.96 -4.54 13.62
CA ILE A 342 -2.01 -3.53 13.82
C ILE A 342 -2.72 -3.75 15.17
N ILE A 343 -3.09 -4.99 15.52
CA ILE A 343 -3.71 -5.28 16.82
C ILE A 343 -2.77 -4.91 17.98
N LYS A 344 -1.46 -5.20 17.88
CA LYS A 344 -0.50 -4.77 18.92
C LYS A 344 -0.38 -3.25 19.02
N ALA A 345 -0.46 -2.53 17.92
CA ALA A 345 -0.49 -1.06 17.93
C ALA A 345 -1.79 -0.53 18.59
N LEU A 346 -2.96 -1.06 18.23
CA LEU A 346 -4.26 -0.65 18.80
C LEU A 346 -4.35 -0.97 20.30
N VAL A 347 -3.88 -2.14 20.73
CA VAL A 347 -3.78 -2.50 22.16
C VAL A 347 -2.81 -1.57 22.89
N GLY A 348 -1.68 -1.22 22.28
CA GLY A 348 -0.69 -0.30 22.85
C GLY A 348 -1.20 1.14 22.98
N LEU A 349 -1.95 1.64 21.99
CA LEU A 349 -2.58 2.96 22.06
C LEU A 349 -3.61 3.04 23.19
N ASP A 350 -4.30 1.92 23.48
CA ASP A 350 -5.29 1.80 24.57
C ASP A 350 -6.38 2.89 24.50
N ALA A 351 -6.72 3.36 23.29
CA ALA A 351 -7.61 4.49 23.08
C ALA A 351 -9.09 4.11 23.11
N ASP A 352 -9.94 5.01 23.61
CA ASP A 352 -11.37 4.79 23.79
C ASP A 352 -12.19 5.15 22.54
N VAL A 353 -11.71 6.08 21.70
CA VAL A 353 -12.22 6.37 20.34
C VAL A 353 -11.03 6.42 19.39
N ILE A 354 -11.11 5.74 18.24
CA ILE A 354 -10.02 5.65 17.27
C ILE A 354 -10.55 5.91 15.85
N GLY A 355 -10.00 6.92 15.20
CA GLY A 355 -10.15 7.10 13.75
C GLY A 355 -9.16 6.21 13.00
N LEU A 356 -9.68 5.38 12.10
CA LEU A 356 -8.89 4.49 11.25
C LEU A 356 -8.83 5.06 9.84
N LEU A 357 -7.66 4.96 9.22
CA LEU A 357 -7.42 5.33 7.83
C LEU A 357 -6.91 4.11 7.09
N GLU A 358 -7.20 4.01 5.79
CA GLU A 358 -6.81 2.86 4.95
C GLU A 358 -7.47 1.53 5.29
N ILE A 359 -8.76 1.58 5.62
CA ILE A 359 -9.61 0.40 5.75
C ILE A 359 -10.24 0.12 4.38
N GLU A 360 -10.35 -1.15 3.99
CA GLU A 360 -11.08 -1.54 2.78
C GLU A 360 -12.55 -1.05 2.83
N ASN A 361 -13.02 -0.45 1.74
CA ASN A 361 -14.37 0.10 1.60
C ASN A 361 -15.32 -0.99 1.11
N ASP A 362 -15.63 -1.94 2.00
CA ASP A 362 -16.43 -3.13 1.71
C ASP A 362 -17.59 -3.32 2.69
N TYR A 363 -18.10 -2.23 3.29
CA TYR A 363 -19.19 -2.24 4.28
C TYR A 363 -20.50 -2.92 3.81
N ASN A 364 -20.66 -3.18 2.52
CA ASN A 364 -21.77 -3.90 1.93
C ASN A 364 -21.55 -5.44 1.83
N THR A 365 -20.37 -5.94 2.20
CA THR A 365 -20.05 -7.38 2.23
C THR A 365 -20.57 -8.03 3.52
N ALA A 366 -20.58 -9.37 3.56
CA ALA A 366 -21.03 -10.11 4.73
C ALA A 366 -20.12 -9.93 5.96
N ILE A 367 -18.81 -9.75 5.73
CA ILE A 367 -17.80 -9.54 6.78
C ILE A 367 -16.84 -8.44 6.30
N PRO A 368 -17.17 -7.17 6.56
CA PRO A 368 -16.29 -6.05 6.19
C PRO A 368 -14.92 -6.12 6.87
N ALA A 369 -13.91 -5.50 6.26
CA ALA A 369 -12.56 -5.48 6.81
C ALA A 369 -12.52 -4.87 8.22
N ILE A 370 -13.27 -3.79 8.48
CA ILE A 370 -13.37 -3.19 9.82
C ILE A 370 -13.95 -4.17 10.85
N GLN A 371 -14.92 -5.00 10.47
CA GLN A 371 -15.51 -6.00 11.35
C GLN A 371 -14.48 -7.09 11.68
N THR A 372 -13.69 -7.49 10.69
CA THR A 372 -12.58 -8.45 10.87
C THR A 372 -11.57 -7.89 11.88
N LEU A 373 -11.15 -6.64 11.70
CA LEU A 373 -10.21 -5.96 12.61
C LEU A 373 -10.76 -5.86 14.04
N VAL A 374 -12.00 -5.40 14.20
CA VAL A 374 -12.64 -5.24 15.53
C VAL A 374 -12.84 -6.59 16.22
N THR A 375 -13.16 -7.64 15.46
CA THR A 375 -13.28 -9.01 16.00
C THR A 375 -11.93 -9.50 16.52
N ALA A 376 -10.86 -9.31 15.75
CA ALA A 376 -9.50 -9.66 16.16
C ALA A 376 -9.05 -8.84 17.39
N LEU A 377 -9.32 -7.54 17.40
CA LEU A 377 -8.99 -6.65 18.53
C LEU A 377 -9.70 -7.08 19.82
N ASN A 378 -11.01 -7.35 19.75
CA ASN A 378 -11.79 -7.80 20.90
C ASN A 378 -11.39 -9.20 21.40
N SER A 379 -10.72 -9.99 20.57
CA SER A 379 -10.22 -11.32 20.94
C SER A 379 -8.83 -11.29 21.58
N ASP A 380 -8.10 -10.16 21.49
CA ASP A 380 -6.77 -10.04 22.11
C ASP A 380 -6.90 -9.86 23.63
N PRO A 381 -6.20 -10.67 24.45
CA PRO A 381 -6.31 -10.62 25.91
C PRO A 381 -5.79 -9.30 26.54
N GLY A 382 -5.04 -8.49 25.78
CA GLY A 382 -4.58 -7.18 26.20
C GLY A 382 -5.64 -6.08 26.06
N VAL A 383 -6.75 -6.34 25.35
CA VAL A 383 -7.80 -5.34 25.12
C VAL A 383 -8.57 -5.03 26.41
N LYS A 384 -8.87 -3.74 26.64
CA LYS A 384 -9.64 -3.30 27.82
C LYS A 384 -11.06 -2.90 27.39
N GLY A 385 -12.03 -3.74 27.73
CA GLY A 385 -13.44 -3.53 27.35
C GLY A 385 -13.78 -4.14 26.00
N THR A 386 -14.80 -3.61 25.33
CA THR A 386 -15.27 -4.14 24.04
C THR A 386 -15.41 -2.99 23.06
N TYR A 387 -14.69 -3.10 21.95
CA TYR A 387 -14.80 -2.19 20.82
C TYR A 387 -16.03 -2.51 19.97
N ALA A 388 -16.67 -1.45 19.50
CA ALA A 388 -17.62 -1.44 18.39
C ALA A 388 -17.09 -0.50 17.30
N TYR A 389 -17.79 -0.43 16.17
CA TYR A 389 -17.44 0.43 15.04
C TYR A 389 -18.67 1.11 14.47
N VAL A 390 -18.48 2.28 13.88
CA VAL A 390 -19.54 2.99 13.14
C VAL A 390 -19.75 2.28 11.80
N ASN A 391 -20.98 1.85 11.52
CA ASN A 391 -21.31 1.05 10.34
C ASN A 391 -22.23 1.82 9.36
N PRO A 392 -21.74 2.30 8.20
CA PRO A 392 -22.53 2.96 7.17
C PRO A 392 -23.39 2.01 6.32
N VAL A 393 -23.36 0.69 6.58
CA VAL A 393 -24.08 -0.42 5.90
C VAL A 393 -23.84 -0.60 4.40
N SER A 394 -23.19 0.36 3.76
CA SER A 394 -22.83 0.37 2.36
C SER A 394 -21.51 1.12 2.15
N LYS A 395 -20.94 0.97 0.94
CA LYS A 395 -19.72 1.68 0.57
C LYS A 395 -19.94 3.19 0.65
N VAL A 396 -18.92 3.89 1.13
CA VAL A 396 -18.93 5.35 1.20
C VAL A 396 -17.95 5.90 0.16
N GLY A 397 -18.44 6.72 -0.77
CA GLY A 397 -17.65 7.18 -1.91
C GLY A 397 -17.33 6.06 -2.91
N THR A 398 -16.37 6.31 -3.80
CA THR A 398 -16.08 5.40 -4.93
C THR A 398 -14.78 4.61 -4.79
N ASP A 399 -13.89 4.99 -3.89
CA ASP A 399 -12.58 4.36 -3.75
C ASP A 399 -12.65 3.04 -2.97
N GLU A 400 -11.70 2.15 -3.22
CA GLU A 400 -11.55 0.89 -2.49
C GLU A 400 -11.07 1.09 -1.05
N ILE A 401 -10.55 2.27 -0.71
CA ILE A 401 -10.13 2.66 0.63
C ILE A 401 -11.15 3.62 1.24
N ALA A 402 -11.50 3.40 2.50
CA ALA A 402 -12.31 4.29 3.34
C ALA A 402 -11.58 4.65 4.65
N VAL A 403 -12.13 5.67 5.33
CA VAL A 403 -11.88 5.89 6.76
C VAL A 403 -12.84 5.03 7.59
N GLY A 404 -12.58 4.92 8.89
CA GLY A 404 -13.44 4.22 9.84
C GLY A 404 -13.35 4.82 11.23
N ILE A 405 -14.31 4.50 12.09
CA ILE A 405 -14.29 4.88 13.52
C ILE A 405 -14.60 3.65 14.36
N ILE A 406 -13.72 3.34 15.32
CA ILE A 406 -13.95 2.31 16.35
C ILE A 406 -13.92 2.94 17.73
N TYR A 407 -14.66 2.38 18.68
CA TYR A 407 -14.80 2.96 20.01
C TYR A 407 -15.13 1.93 21.09
N ARG A 408 -14.80 2.21 22.34
CA ARG A 408 -15.08 1.36 23.51
C ARG A 408 -16.45 1.66 24.10
N LYS A 409 -17.34 0.67 24.05
CA LYS A 409 -18.74 0.80 24.53
C LYS A 409 -18.88 1.15 26.02
N ASN A 410 -17.91 0.75 26.85
CA ASN A 410 -17.93 1.06 28.28
C ASN A 410 -17.40 2.47 28.61
N LYS A 411 -16.83 3.17 27.63
CA LYS A 411 -16.17 4.47 27.84
C LYS A 411 -16.92 5.61 27.20
N VAL A 412 -17.44 5.40 26.01
CA VAL A 412 -18.23 6.40 25.30
C VAL A 412 -19.55 5.84 24.82
N THR A 413 -20.52 6.72 24.67
CA THR A 413 -21.78 6.47 23.97
C THR A 413 -21.80 7.34 22.72
N PRO A 414 -21.96 6.78 21.52
CA PRO A 414 -22.20 7.56 20.31
C PRO A 414 -23.50 8.35 20.45
N VAL A 415 -23.51 9.61 20.00
CA VAL A 415 -24.67 10.51 20.07
C VAL A 415 -24.81 11.26 18.74
N GLY A 416 -26.01 11.76 18.43
CA GLY A 416 -26.29 12.41 17.15
C GLY A 416 -26.26 11.50 15.93
N THR A 417 -26.42 12.10 14.76
CA THR A 417 -26.39 11.46 13.44
C THR A 417 -24.95 11.15 13.03
N PHE A 418 -24.75 10.03 12.32
CA PHE A 418 -23.48 9.79 11.63
C PHE A 418 -23.46 10.58 10.34
N ALA A 419 -22.45 11.43 10.18
CA ALA A 419 -22.41 12.34 9.04
C ALA A 419 -21.21 12.03 8.14
N VAL A 420 -21.45 12.12 6.83
CA VAL A 420 -20.44 11.94 5.79
C VAL A 420 -20.37 13.21 4.96
N LEU A 421 -19.15 13.72 4.78
CA LEU A 421 -18.86 14.74 3.78
C LEU A 421 -18.38 14.08 2.50
N ASP A 422 -19.12 14.31 1.42
CA ASP A 422 -18.78 13.93 0.06
C ASP A 422 -19.36 14.94 -0.95
N ASN A 423 -19.33 14.58 -2.24
CA ASN A 423 -19.79 15.42 -3.35
C ASN A 423 -21.30 15.75 -3.32
N ARG A 424 -22.10 15.10 -2.46
CA ARG A 424 -23.54 15.41 -2.29
C ARG A 424 -23.75 16.70 -1.50
N PHE A 425 -22.83 17.03 -0.60
CA PHE A 425 -22.84 18.30 0.13
C PHE A 425 -22.37 19.44 -0.77
N ASP A 426 -21.21 19.27 -1.41
CA ASP A 426 -20.66 20.20 -2.39
C ASP A 426 -20.01 19.42 -3.54
N PRO A 427 -20.48 19.55 -4.79
CA PRO A 427 -19.89 18.88 -5.95
C PRO A 427 -18.40 19.18 -6.19
N ALA A 428 -17.85 20.27 -5.62
CA ALA A 428 -16.43 20.57 -5.67
C ALA A 428 -15.59 19.69 -4.73
N TYR A 429 -16.22 18.99 -3.77
CA TYR A 429 -15.56 17.93 -3.00
C TYR A 429 -15.40 16.68 -3.87
N GLN A 430 -14.25 16.54 -4.50
CA GLN A 430 -13.96 15.43 -5.41
C GLN A 430 -13.71 14.13 -4.62
N ASP A 431 -14.75 13.34 -4.40
CA ASP A 431 -14.74 12.07 -3.67
C ASP A 431 -14.01 10.92 -4.38
N ASN A 432 -13.78 11.05 -5.69
CA ASN A 432 -12.86 10.19 -6.44
C ASN A 432 -11.37 10.52 -6.18
N ARG A 433 -11.06 11.58 -5.43
CA ARG A 433 -9.70 11.99 -5.06
C ARG A 433 -9.49 12.01 -3.55
N ASN A 434 -10.41 12.63 -2.82
CA ASN A 434 -10.42 12.65 -1.36
C ASN A 434 -11.32 11.55 -0.85
N ARG A 435 -10.94 10.87 0.23
CA ARG A 435 -11.89 9.96 0.87
C ARG A 435 -13.01 10.78 1.51
N PRO A 436 -14.26 10.35 1.42
CA PRO A 436 -15.33 10.98 2.17
C PRO A 436 -14.97 11.08 3.65
N THR A 437 -15.15 12.27 4.23
CA THR A 437 -14.80 12.54 5.62
C THR A 437 -15.95 12.11 6.53
N TRP A 438 -15.64 11.46 7.65
CA TRP A 438 -16.64 10.93 8.59
C TRP A 438 -16.70 11.80 9.84
N ALA A 439 -17.90 12.12 10.33
CA ALA A 439 -18.10 12.76 11.62
C ALA A 439 -19.08 11.96 12.48
N LYS A 440 -18.69 11.74 13.75
CA LYS A 440 -19.58 11.18 14.78
C LYS A 440 -19.31 11.85 16.12
N THR A 441 -20.38 12.20 16.82
CA THR A 441 -20.28 12.76 18.16
C THR A 441 -20.30 11.65 19.21
N PHE A 442 -19.45 11.77 20.23
CA PHE A 442 -19.33 10.82 21.33
C PHE A 442 -19.51 11.55 22.65
N LYS A 443 -20.25 10.91 23.56
CA LYS A 443 -20.38 11.32 24.95
C LYS A 443 -19.47 10.47 25.83
N ASP A 444 -18.64 11.08 26.65
CA ASP A 444 -17.92 10.40 27.72
C ASP A 444 -18.93 9.88 28.76
N ASN A 445 -18.94 8.57 29.00
CA ASN A 445 -19.84 7.95 29.96
C ASN A 445 -19.51 8.33 31.41
N ALA A 446 -18.28 8.76 31.69
CA ALA A 446 -17.85 9.13 33.03
C ALA A 446 -18.27 10.55 33.39
N THR A 447 -18.02 11.52 32.51
CA THR A 447 -18.28 12.95 32.79
C THR A 447 -19.60 13.44 32.21
N GLY A 448 -20.11 12.83 31.15
CA GLY A 448 -21.25 13.32 30.38
C GLY A 448 -20.91 14.40 29.36
N GLY A 449 -19.63 14.79 29.23
CA GLY A 449 -19.18 15.72 28.20
C GLY A 449 -19.19 15.10 26.82
N VAL A 450 -19.41 15.90 25.79
CA VAL A 450 -19.47 15.44 24.40
C VAL A 450 -18.37 16.06 23.55
N PHE A 451 -18.01 15.40 22.45
CA PHE A 451 -17.16 15.98 21.43
C PHE A 451 -17.46 15.31 20.07
N THR A 452 -17.21 16.03 18.99
CA THR A 452 -17.34 15.50 17.63
C THR A 452 -15.99 15.07 17.09
N ALA A 453 -15.85 13.77 16.82
CA ALA A 453 -14.70 13.19 16.15
C ALA A 453 -14.92 13.24 14.63
N VAL A 454 -13.99 13.87 13.91
CA VAL A 454 -14.02 14.05 12.45
C VAL A 454 -12.78 13.37 11.86
N VAL A 455 -12.97 12.31 11.07
CA VAL A 455 -11.89 11.52 10.48
C VAL A 455 -11.78 11.81 8.99
N ALA A 456 -10.68 12.43 8.58
CA ALA A 456 -10.43 12.87 7.21
C ALA A 456 -9.21 12.17 6.61
N HIS A 457 -9.31 11.77 5.34
CA HIS A 457 -8.20 11.25 4.54
C HIS A 457 -8.19 11.96 3.17
N LEU A 458 -7.38 13.00 3.05
CA LEU A 458 -7.31 13.81 1.82
C LEU A 458 -6.39 13.18 0.77
N LYS A 459 -6.53 13.62 -0.47
CA LYS A 459 -5.80 13.08 -1.63
C LYS A 459 -4.28 13.03 -1.40
N SER A 460 -3.69 11.84 -1.56
CA SER A 460 -2.24 11.62 -1.50
C SER A 460 -1.42 12.48 -2.46
N LYS A 461 -0.21 12.85 -2.04
CA LYS A 461 0.80 13.57 -2.83
C LYS A 461 1.51 12.70 -3.87
N GLY A 462 1.33 11.38 -3.84
CA GLY A 462 2.09 10.41 -4.66
C GLY A 462 1.78 10.44 -6.15
N SER A 463 0.65 11.03 -6.57
CA SER A 463 0.24 11.15 -7.97
C SER A 463 -0.35 12.52 -8.28
N GLY A 464 -0.11 13.00 -9.49
CA GLY A 464 -0.57 14.32 -9.97
C GLY A 464 -2.09 14.40 -10.16
N CYS A 465 -2.65 15.58 -9.90
CA CYS A 465 -4.04 15.95 -10.13
C CYS A 465 -4.25 16.77 -11.41
N GLY A 466 -3.17 17.11 -12.11
CA GLY A 466 -3.16 17.81 -13.39
C GLY A 466 -2.53 19.19 -13.31
N ALA A 467 -2.20 19.71 -14.49
CA ALA A 467 -1.58 21.02 -14.63
C ALA A 467 -2.44 22.12 -13.98
N GLY A 468 -1.83 22.91 -13.11
CA GLY A 468 -2.50 23.99 -12.39
C GLY A 468 -3.06 23.61 -11.02
N ASP A 469 -3.08 22.31 -10.66
CA ASP A 469 -3.37 21.83 -9.30
C ASP A 469 -2.09 21.43 -8.56
N ASP A 470 -1.23 20.68 -9.25
CA ASP A 470 0.04 20.21 -8.71
C ASP A 470 1.03 21.36 -8.46
N ASP A 471 1.68 21.35 -7.29
CA ASP A 471 2.70 22.32 -6.92
C ASP A 471 4.08 21.66 -6.76
N THR A 472 4.92 21.84 -7.77
CA THR A 472 6.29 21.31 -7.78
C THR A 472 7.34 22.37 -7.42
N THR A 473 6.91 23.60 -7.11
CA THR A 473 7.83 24.75 -7.05
C THR A 473 7.94 25.39 -5.68
N THR A 474 6.92 25.27 -4.84
CA THR A 474 6.90 25.94 -3.52
C THR A 474 7.00 24.98 -2.32
N GLY A 475 7.09 23.67 -2.60
CA GLY A 475 7.22 22.60 -1.62
C GLY A 475 5.91 21.90 -1.24
N GLN A 476 4.76 22.32 -1.79
CA GLN A 476 3.46 21.76 -1.39
C GLN A 476 3.12 20.40 -2.03
N GLY A 477 3.77 20.04 -3.13
CA GLY A 477 3.59 18.77 -3.82
C GLY A 477 2.32 18.67 -4.67
N ASN A 478 2.08 17.48 -5.20
CA ASN A 478 0.93 17.21 -6.07
C ASN A 478 -0.42 17.43 -5.35
N CYS A 479 -1.47 17.71 -6.14
CA CYS A 479 -2.86 17.83 -5.68
C CYS A 479 -3.09 18.89 -4.59
N ASN A 480 -2.28 19.95 -4.53
CA ASN A 480 -2.39 20.95 -3.46
C ASN A 480 -3.72 21.70 -3.50
N LYS A 481 -4.21 22.09 -4.69
CA LYS A 481 -5.50 22.79 -4.80
C LYS A 481 -6.68 21.86 -4.52
N THR A 482 -6.62 20.61 -4.99
CA THR A 482 -7.63 19.59 -4.64
C THR A 482 -7.74 19.43 -3.12
N ARG A 483 -6.60 19.32 -2.40
CA ARG A 483 -6.58 19.23 -0.93
C ARG A 483 -7.10 20.51 -0.28
N THR A 484 -6.70 21.68 -0.77
CA THR A 484 -7.12 22.99 -0.23
C THR A 484 -8.63 23.19 -0.37
N GLN A 485 -9.20 22.85 -1.53
CA GLN A 485 -10.64 22.94 -1.77
C GLN A 485 -11.41 21.99 -0.83
N ALA A 486 -10.93 20.76 -0.66
CA ALA A 486 -11.54 19.80 0.27
C ALA A 486 -11.49 20.28 1.73
N ALA A 487 -10.38 20.91 2.13
CA ALA A 487 -10.21 21.51 3.45
C ALA A 487 -11.17 22.66 3.72
N SER A 488 -11.36 23.59 2.76
CA SER A 488 -12.34 24.68 2.91
C SER A 488 -13.78 24.15 2.98
N ILE A 489 -14.14 23.20 2.10
CA ILE A 489 -15.48 22.58 2.12
C ILE A 489 -15.73 21.82 3.43
N LEU A 490 -14.70 21.18 4.00
CA LEU A 490 -14.79 20.55 5.31
C LEU A 490 -15.21 21.55 6.40
N MET A 491 -14.63 22.75 6.40
CA MET A 491 -14.98 23.78 7.37
C MET A 491 -16.41 24.30 7.16
N ASP A 492 -16.82 24.53 5.91
CA ASP A 492 -18.20 24.91 5.57
C ASP A 492 -19.21 23.85 5.99
N TRP A 493 -18.87 22.57 5.82
CA TRP A 493 -19.70 21.45 6.24
C TRP A 493 -19.85 21.38 7.76
N LEU A 494 -18.75 21.50 8.52
CA LEU A 494 -18.80 21.47 9.98
C LEU A 494 -19.63 22.61 10.58
N LYS A 495 -19.64 23.79 9.93
CA LYS A 495 -20.49 24.93 10.31
C LYS A 495 -21.99 24.62 10.27
N THR A 496 -22.40 23.61 9.48
CA THR A 496 -23.82 23.19 9.40
C THR A 496 -24.29 22.34 10.58
N ASN A 497 -23.39 22.00 11.52
CA ASN A 497 -23.62 21.03 12.59
C ASN A 497 -24.11 19.68 12.03
N PRO A 498 -23.24 18.96 11.29
CA PRO A 498 -23.67 17.82 10.49
C PRO A 498 -24.13 16.61 11.32
N THR A 499 -23.71 16.50 12.58
CA THR A 499 -24.16 15.42 13.50
C THR A 499 -25.44 15.79 14.25
N GLY A 500 -25.89 17.05 14.17
CA GLY A 500 -27.07 17.56 14.87
C GLY A 500 -26.88 17.77 16.38
N VAL A 501 -25.68 17.56 16.93
CA VAL A 501 -25.39 17.79 18.36
C VAL A 501 -24.81 19.19 18.52
N ASN A 502 -25.53 20.05 19.25
CA ASN A 502 -25.10 21.42 19.47
C ASN A 502 -24.01 21.49 20.55
N ASP A 503 -22.80 21.14 20.16
CA ASP A 503 -21.60 21.22 20.96
C ASP A 503 -20.43 21.78 20.13
N ALA A 504 -19.55 22.55 20.77
CA ALA A 504 -18.46 23.27 20.08
C ALA A 504 -17.14 22.50 20.08
N ASP A 505 -17.03 21.38 20.79
CA ASP A 505 -15.84 20.56 20.85
C ASP A 505 -15.75 19.69 19.59
N VAL A 506 -14.87 20.10 18.68
CA VAL A 506 -14.65 19.42 17.41
C VAL A 506 -13.18 19.06 17.29
N LEU A 507 -12.93 17.82 16.92
CA LEU A 507 -11.60 17.28 16.65
C LEU A 507 -11.57 16.73 15.24
N ILE A 508 -10.76 17.35 14.39
CA ILE A 508 -10.40 16.83 13.06
C ILE A 508 -9.12 16.04 13.21
N MET A 509 -9.12 14.78 12.80
CA MET A 509 -7.96 13.91 12.87
C MET A 509 -7.82 13.03 11.63
N GLY A 510 -6.59 12.70 11.27
CA GLY A 510 -6.30 11.75 10.18
C GLY A 510 -5.16 12.18 9.29
N ASP A 511 -4.99 11.46 8.17
CA ASP A 511 -4.01 11.77 7.14
C ASP A 511 -4.55 12.85 6.19
N LEU A 512 -4.17 14.09 6.44
CA LEU A 512 -4.55 15.23 5.59
C LEU A 512 -3.63 15.38 4.37
N ASN A 513 -2.64 14.50 4.23
CA ASN A 513 -1.67 14.48 3.15
C ASN A 513 -1.01 15.84 2.91
N ALA A 514 -0.85 16.65 3.95
CA ALA A 514 -0.32 18.01 3.87
C ALA A 514 0.54 18.35 5.10
N TYR A 515 1.64 19.06 4.88
CA TYR A 515 2.51 19.53 5.97
C TYR A 515 1.94 20.80 6.63
N LEU A 516 2.35 21.07 7.88
CA LEU A 516 1.70 22.04 8.77
C LEU A 516 1.49 23.45 8.17
N LYS A 517 2.39 23.92 7.30
CA LYS A 517 2.33 25.27 6.69
C LYS A 517 1.69 25.29 5.31
N GLU A 518 1.25 24.15 4.78
CA GLU A 518 0.59 24.08 3.47
C GLU A 518 -0.83 24.65 3.50
N ASP A 519 -1.27 25.14 2.35
CA ASP A 519 -2.58 25.75 2.12
C ASP A 519 -3.76 24.97 2.72
N PRO A 520 -3.91 23.63 2.55
CA PRO A 520 -5.03 22.88 3.15
C PRO A 520 -5.05 22.91 4.68
N ILE A 521 -3.89 22.86 5.34
CA ILE A 521 -3.83 22.96 6.82
C ILE A 521 -4.15 24.38 7.25
N GLN A 522 -3.64 25.37 6.53
CA GLN A 522 -3.93 26.78 6.82
C GLN A 522 -5.41 27.13 6.61
N ALA A 523 -6.11 26.48 5.67
CA ALA A 523 -7.55 26.62 5.48
C ALA A 523 -8.32 26.11 6.72
N ILE A 524 -8.02 24.90 7.20
CA ILE A 524 -8.68 24.34 8.40
C ILE A 524 -8.44 25.21 9.63
N LEU A 525 -7.20 25.68 9.83
CA LEU A 525 -6.85 26.49 11.00
C LEU A 525 -7.60 27.83 11.05
N LYS A 526 -8.00 28.39 9.91
CA LYS A 526 -8.76 29.64 9.82
C LYS A 526 -10.26 29.47 10.05
N GLY A 527 -10.76 28.25 10.20
CA GLY A 527 -12.19 28.03 10.36
C GLY A 527 -12.98 28.22 9.06
N ALA A 528 -14.29 28.35 9.19
CA ALA A 528 -15.26 28.43 8.09
C ALA A 528 -15.51 29.87 7.63
N ASP A 529 -14.89 30.87 8.25
CA ASP A 529 -14.92 32.27 7.80
C ASP A 529 -13.66 32.70 7.03
N ASP A 530 -12.75 31.76 6.77
CA ASP A 530 -11.47 31.93 6.08
C ASP A 530 -10.56 33.03 6.68
N THR A 531 -10.82 33.46 7.92
CA THR A 531 -10.20 34.62 8.54
C THR A 531 -9.50 34.23 9.83
N ALA A 532 -8.16 34.28 9.85
CA ALA A 532 -7.40 33.98 11.06
C ALA A 532 -7.71 34.95 12.21
N GLY A 533 -7.75 34.43 13.44
CA GLY A 533 -7.90 35.20 14.67
C GLY A 533 -9.35 35.37 15.13
N THR A 534 -10.28 34.62 14.54
CA THR A 534 -11.73 34.67 14.80
C THR A 534 -12.15 33.55 15.76
N ALA A 535 -13.45 33.44 16.08
CA ALA A 535 -13.91 32.51 17.10
C ALA A 535 -13.91 31.04 16.65
N ASP A 536 -14.01 30.79 15.35
CA ASP A 536 -14.12 29.47 14.72
C ASP A 536 -12.78 28.89 14.24
N ASP A 537 -11.66 29.61 14.42
CA ASP A 537 -10.32 29.07 14.18
C ASP A 537 -10.10 27.74 14.92
N PHE A 538 -9.35 26.85 14.27
CA PHE A 538 -8.84 25.63 14.86
C PHE A 538 -7.39 25.79 15.30
N VAL A 539 -6.96 24.90 16.20
CA VAL A 539 -5.60 24.85 16.74
C VAL A 539 -4.98 23.51 16.37
N SER A 540 -3.75 23.53 15.85
CA SER A 540 -3.01 22.29 15.66
C SER A 540 -2.52 21.76 17.01
N VAL A 541 -2.82 20.50 17.30
CA VAL A 541 -2.40 19.84 18.54
C VAL A 541 -0.88 19.69 18.58
N PHE A 542 -0.23 19.48 17.44
CA PHE A 542 1.22 19.25 17.40
C PHE A 542 1.95 20.43 16.79
N ASP A 543 3.17 20.69 17.28
CA ASP A 543 4.00 21.77 16.75
C ASP A 543 4.73 21.40 15.44
N ALA A 544 5.43 22.37 14.88
CA ALA A 544 6.16 22.23 13.62
C ALA A 544 7.35 21.25 13.69
N ASN A 545 7.82 20.88 14.89
CA ASN A 545 8.91 19.91 15.07
C ASN A 545 8.40 18.47 15.21
N SER A 546 7.08 18.25 15.13
CA SER A 546 6.50 16.92 15.09
C SER A 546 6.54 16.31 13.69
N TYR A 547 6.55 14.97 13.62
CA TYR A 547 6.48 14.22 12.37
C TYR A 547 5.63 12.96 12.55
N SER A 548 5.12 12.42 11.45
CA SER A 548 4.44 11.13 11.40
C SER A 548 4.82 10.32 10.15
N TYR A 549 5.61 10.92 9.24
CA TYR A 549 5.95 10.37 7.95
C TYR A 549 7.34 10.82 7.50
N GLN A 550 8.00 9.99 6.70
CA GLN A 550 9.30 10.24 6.08
C GLN A 550 9.18 10.11 4.57
N PHE A 551 9.76 11.06 3.83
CA PHE A 551 9.81 11.01 2.38
C PHE A 551 11.14 11.58 1.87
N ASP A 552 11.86 10.80 1.08
CA ASP A 552 13.15 11.18 0.46
C ASP A 552 14.17 11.80 1.43
N GLY A 553 14.24 11.27 2.65
CA GLY A 553 15.17 11.75 3.67
C GLY A 553 14.69 12.97 4.45
N GLN A 554 13.46 13.42 4.21
CA GLN A 554 12.85 14.60 4.85
C GLN A 554 11.63 14.18 5.68
N TRP A 555 11.42 14.88 6.80
CA TRP A 555 10.48 14.48 7.84
C TRP A 555 9.37 15.49 8.01
N GLY A 556 8.14 15.04 8.22
CA GLY A 556 7.03 15.95 8.46
C GLY A 556 5.81 15.22 8.95
N SER A 557 4.76 15.98 9.21
CA SER A 557 3.48 15.42 9.63
C SER A 557 2.48 15.48 8.50
N LEU A 558 2.02 14.31 8.05
CA LEU A 558 0.82 14.20 7.21
C LEU A 558 -0.42 13.89 8.07
N ASP A 559 -0.21 13.24 9.20
CA ASP A 559 -1.24 12.90 10.18
C ASP A 559 -1.39 14.05 11.18
N HIS A 560 -2.57 14.66 11.21
CA HIS A 560 -2.86 15.79 12.08
C HIS A 560 -3.96 15.48 13.08
N ALA A 561 -3.93 16.22 14.18
CA ALA A 561 -5.07 16.44 15.05
C ALA A 561 -5.23 17.95 15.18
N LEU A 562 -6.38 18.48 14.75
CA LEU A 562 -6.74 19.89 14.72
C LEU A 562 -8.02 20.05 15.54
N VAL A 563 -7.99 20.86 16.59
CA VAL A 563 -9.08 20.99 17.57
C VAL A 563 -9.69 22.37 17.53
N SER A 564 -11.00 22.47 17.77
CA SER A 564 -11.65 23.75 18.03
C SER A 564 -11.08 24.39 19.30
N LYS A 565 -11.14 25.73 19.40
CA LYS A 565 -10.65 26.48 20.57
C LYS A 565 -11.22 25.98 21.92
N PRO A 566 -12.52 25.66 22.05
CA PRO A 566 -13.06 25.10 23.29
C PRO A 566 -12.45 23.74 23.68
N LEU A 567 -12.21 22.86 22.71
CA LEU A 567 -11.63 21.54 22.96
C LEU A 567 -10.14 21.61 23.30
N ASP A 568 -9.39 22.57 22.75
CA ASP A 568 -7.97 22.77 23.11
C ASP A 568 -7.79 23.02 24.62
N ALA A 569 -8.71 23.73 25.27
CA ALA A 569 -8.69 23.94 26.73
C ALA A 569 -8.88 22.64 27.55
N GLN A 570 -9.48 21.62 26.93
CA GLN A 570 -9.80 20.32 27.53
C GLN A 570 -8.76 19.24 27.18
N LEU A 571 -7.79 19.55 26.33
CA LEU A 571 -6.68 18.67 25.97
C LEU A 571 -5.64 18.58 27.10
N LYS A 572 -5.37 17.37 27.59
CA LYS A 572 -4.47 17.09 28.73
C LYS A 572 -3.21 16.29 28.36
N GLY A 573 -3.13 15.78 27.15
CA GLY A 573 -1.96 15.09 26.66
C GLY A 573 -2.04 14.85 25.16
N ARG A 574 -0.86 14.74 24.54
CA ARG A 574 -0.70 14.57 23.11
C ARG A 574 0.62 13.84 22.83
N THR A 575 0.58 12.80 22.02
CA THR A 575 1.74 11.99 21.65
C THR A 575 1.59 11.50 20.22
N LYS A 576 2.68 11.53 19.45
CA LYS A 576 2.83 10.70 18.24
C LYS A 576 3.68 9.51 18.61
N TRP A 577 3.17 8.30 18.37
CA TRP A 577 3.92 7.11 18.73
C TRP A 577 4.78 6.69 17.56
N HIS A 578 6.08 6.97 17.64
CA HIS A 578 7.04 6.73 16.56
C HIS A 578 7.38 5.24 16.39
N ILE A 579 6.40 4.43 16.00
CA ILE A 579 6.55 2.99 15.75
C ILE A 579 6.73 2.65 14.28
N ASN A 580 6.48 3.60 13.37
CA ASN A 580 6.32 3.34 11.93
C ASN A 580 7.28 4.16 11.08
N SER A 581 7.21 5.49 11.14
CA SER A 581 7.95 6.37 10.20
C SER A 581 9.47 6.28 10.34
N ASP A 582 9.95 5.94 11.54
CA ASP A 582 11.36 5.74 11.82
C ASP A 582 11.86 4.35 11.37
N GLU A 583 11.00 3.36 11.18
CA GLU A 583 11.40 1.98 10.87
C GLU A 583 11.64 1.77 9.36
N PRO A 584 12.66 0.97 8.98
CA PRO A 584 12.87 0.57 7.59
C PRO A 584 11.66 -0.14 7.01
N THR A 585 11.34 0.15 5.75
CA THR A 585 10.20 -0.45 5.04
C THR A 585 10.25 -1.97 5.00
N VAL A 586 11.45 -2.54 4.84
CA VAL A 586 11.68 -3.99 4.76
C VAL A 586 11.29 -4.79 6.03
N LEU A 587 11.07 -4.11 7.16
CA LEU A 587 10.61 -4.73 8.42
C LEU A 587 9.07 -4.81 8.52
N ASP A 588 8.36 -4.42 7.46
CA ASP A 588 6.91 -4.57 7.36
C ASP A 588 6.46 -6.05 7.26
N TYR A 589 5.16 -6.24 7.10
CA TYR A 589 4.55 -7.57 7.00
C TYR A 589 4.77 -8.27 5.65
N ASN A 590 5.08 -7.52 4.59
CA ASN A 590 5.13 -8.02 3.21
C ASN A 590 6.30 -9.00 3.03
N GLU A 591 6.19 -9.96 2.12
CA GLU A 591 7.22 -10.99 1.89
C GLU A 591 7.93 -10.87 0.53
N ASN A 592 7.55 -9.89 -0.29
CA ASN A 592 8.12 -9.68 -1.60
C ASN A 592 9.61 -9.38 -1.50
N PHE A 593 10.36 -9.99 -2.40
CA PHE A 593 11.82 -9.82 -2.51
C PHE A 593 12.62 -10.19 -1.25
N LYS A 594 12.05 -10.99 -0.32
CA LYS A 594 12.73 -11.49 0.89
C LYS A 594 13.14 -12.95 0.75
N SER A 595 14.36 -13.27 1.15
CA SER A 595 14.84 -14.66 1.31
C SER A 595 14.06 -15.41 2.41
N ALA A 596 14.17 -16.73 2.48
CA ALA A 596 13.56 -17.51 3.55
C ALA A 596 14.06 -17.08 4.96
N GLY A 597 15.35 -16.74 5.06
CA GLY A 597 15.94 -16.21 6.29
C GLY A 597 15.35 -14.85 6.66
N GLN A 598 15.25 -13.94 5.68
CA GLN A 598 14.69 -12.60 5.87
C GLN A 598 13.21 -12.62 6.23
N LYS A 599 12.39 -13.48 5.62
CA LYS A 599 10.95 -13.64 5.97
C LYS A 599 10.73 -13.97 7.45
N THR A 600 11.68 -14.68 8.05
CA THR A 600 11.66 -15.02 9.48
C THR A 600 12.34 -13.94 10.32
N GLY A 601 13.50 -13.45 9.89
CA GLY A 601 14.34 -12.52 10.65
C GLY A 601 13.85 -11.08 10.66
N PHE A 602 13.09 -10.63 9.65
CA PHE A 602 12.60 -9.25 9.52
C PHE A 602 11.21 -9.02 10.10
N TYR A 603 10.50 -10.09 10.46
CA TYR A 603 9.17 -9.98 11.09
C TYR A 603 9.24 -10.21 12.60
N ALA A 604 8.51 -9.39 13.35
CA ALA A 604 8.16 -9.64 14.75
C ALA A 604 6.67 -9.32 14.96
N PRO A 605 5.94 -10.08 15.80
CA PRO A 605 4.54 -9.84 16.13
C PRO A 605 4.39 -8.71 17.17
N ASP A 606 4.93 -7.55 16.84
CA ASP A 606 5.01 -6.33 17.66
C ASP A 606 4.44 -5.13 16.87
N PRO A 607 4.22 -3.95 17.48
CA PRO A 607 3.56 -2.84 16.78
C PRO A 607 4.45 -2.12 15.76
N PHE A 608 5.76 -2.40 15.73
CA PHE A 608 6.70 -1.62 14.91
C PHE A 608 6.52 -1.91 13.43
N ARG A 609 6.52 -0.87 12.59
CA ARG A 609 6.28 -0.98 11.15
C ARG A 609 4.96 -1.69 10.83
N SER A 610 3.91 -1.42 11.62
CA SER A 610 2.53 -1.84 11.31
C SER A 610 1.93 -0.99 10.18
N SER A 611 2.47 0.21 9.98
CA SER A 611 2.14 1.15 8.91
C SER A 611 3.41 1.92 8.53
N ASP A 612 3.33 2.77 7.52
CA ASP A 612 4.29 3.82 7.18
C ASP A 612 4.02 5.16 7.89
N HIS A 613 2.87 5.31 8.55
CA HIS A 613 2.48 6.48 9.32
C HIS A 613 2.49 6.21 10.83
N ASP A 614 2.99 7.15 11.63
CA ASP A 614 2.92 7.05 13.10
C ASP A 614 1.52 7.39 13.63
N PRO A 615 0.92 6.56 14.52
CA PRO A 615 -0.37 6.88 15.10
C PRO A 615 -0.31 8.05 16.10
N LEU A 616 -1.45 8.73 16.21
CA LEU A 616 -1.68 9.85 17.11
C LEU A 616 -2.43 9.36 18.36
N LEU A 617 -2.07 9.85 19.54
CA LEU A 617 -2.81 9.64 20.78
C LEU A 617 -2.94 10.96 21.55
N PHE A 618 -4.12 11.22 22.09
CA PHE A 618 -4.37 12.40 22.91
C PHE A 618 -5.38 12.09 24.02
N GLY A 619 -5.24 12.80 25.13
CA GLY A 619 -6.07 12.66 26.31
C GLY A 619 -6.96 13.89 26.50
N LEU A 620 -8.25 13.66 26.70
CA LEU A 620 -9.27 14.67 26.89
C LEU A 620 -9.88 14.55 28.29
N ASP A 621 -10.16 15.69 28.92
CA ASP A 621 -11.03 15.79 30.10
C ASP A 621 -12.25 16.63 29.72
N LEU A 622 -13.30 15.94 29.25
CA LEU A 622 -14.50 16.61 28.76
C LEU A 622 -15.36 17.09 29.91
N THR A 623 -15.78 18.35 29.86
CA THR A 623 -16.73 18.92 30.82
C THR A 623 -18.15 18.46 30.49
N ALA A 624 -18.95 18.18 31.51
CA ALA A 624 -20.32 17.71 31.33
C ALA A 624 -21.19 18.71 30.56
N ASP A 625 -21.83 18.25 29.48
CA ASP A 625 -22.75 19.05 28.68
C ASP A 625 -24.22 18.78 29.03
N ALA A 626 -25.10 19.56 28.41
CA ALA A 626 -26.54 19.27 28.48
C ALA A 626 -26.83 17.88 27.91
N ALA A 627 -27.75 17.16 28.54
CA ALA A 627 -28.11 15.82 28.09
C ALA A 627 -28.57 15.83 26.62
N VAL A 628 -27.85 15.11 25.76
CA VAL A 628 -28.23 14.92 24.36
C VAL A 628 -29.42 13.96 24.29
N PRO A 629 -30.56 14.35 23.68
CA PRO A 629 -31.72 13.48 23.50
C PRO A 629 -31.33 12.17 22.80
N ALA A 630 -32.06 11.09 23.09
CA ALA A 630 -31.91 9.87 22.33
C ALA A 630 -32.38 10.07 20.89
N SER A 631 -31.65 9.53 19.92
CA SER A 631 -32.07 9.47 18.52
C SER A 631 -31.73 8.11 17.92
N LEU A 632 -32.44 7.73 16.87
CA LEU A 632 -32.20 6.53 16.08
C LEU A 632 -32.17 6.94 14.62
N GLU A 633 -31.23 6.40 13.87
CA GLU A 633 -31.14 6.51 12.42
C GLU A 633 -31.09 5.11 11.81
N LEU A 634 -31.98 4.83 10.87
CA LEU A 634 -31.95 3.61 10.07
C LEU A 634 -31.34 3.87 8.70
N LEU A 635 -30.44 2.96 8.30
CA LEU A 635 -29.77 3.01 7.01
C LEU A 635 -30.07 1.74 6.20
N VAL A 636 -30.16 1.88 4.88
CA VAL A 636 -30.31 0.77 3.93
C VAL A 636 -29.12 0.70 2.99
N SER A 637 -28.67 -0.51 2.67
CA SER A 637 -27.52 -0.69 1.77
C SER A 637 -27.81 -0.36 0.30
N SER A 638 -29.09 -0.25 -0.08
CA SER A 638 -29.52 0.20 -1.40
C SER A 638 -30.88 0.90 -1.32
N GLY A 639 -31.02 2.00 -2.04
CA GLY A 639 -32.31 2.70 -2.20
C GLY A 639 -33.28 1.98 -3.15
N SER A 640 -32.82 1.01 -3.94
CA SER A 640 -33.68 0.17 -4.77
C SER A 640 -33.11 -1.21 -5.07
N VAL A 641 -33.97 -2.21 -5.26
CA VAL A 641 -33.62 -3.57 -5.71
C VAL A 641 -34.61 -4.02 -6.78
N SER A 642 -34.11 -4.67 -7.83
CA SER A 642 -34.96 -5.28 -8.87
C SER A 642 -35.08 -6.78 -8.60
N ILE A 643 -36.31 -7.28 -8.53
CA ILE A 643 -36.59 -8.69 -8.19
C ILE A 643 -37.63 -9.21 -9.16
N GLU A 644 -37.33 -10.35 -9.79
CA GLU A 644 -38.31 -11.01 -10.64
C GLU A 644 -39.45 -11.61 -9.81
N SER A 645 -40.68 -11.54 -10.31
CA SER A 645 -41.83 -12.20 -9.69
C SER A 645 -41.57 -13.70 -9.53
N GLY A 646 -41.61 -14.19 -8.29
CA GLY A 646 -41.27 -15.57 -7.91
C GLY A 646 -39.86 -15.75 -7.37
N GLN A 647 -39.05 -14.69 -7.32
CA GLN A 647 -37.69 -14.70 -6.79
C GLN A 647 -37.59 -13.92 -5.48
N SER A 648 -36.41 -14.00 -4.86
CA SER A 648 -36.05 -13.20 -3.69
C SER A 648 -34.73 -12.46 -3.95
N SER A 649 -34.52 -11.41 -3.18
CA SER A 649 -33.23 -10.72 -3.11
C SER A 649 -33.01 -10.22 -1.68
N SER A 650 -31.86 -9.63 -1.41
CA SER A 650 -31.54 -9.12 -0.08
C SER A 650 -30.98 -7.71 -0.10
N VAL A 651 -31.28 -6.96 0.95
CA VAL A 651 -30.65 -5.68 1.29
C VAL A 651 -30.17 -5.75 2.74
N SER A 652 -29.24 -4.91 3.14
CA SER A 652 -28.87 -4.78 4.56
C SER A 652 -29.54 -3.55 5.15
N VAL A 653 -30.13 -3.70 6.34
CA VAL A 653 -30.55 -2.59 7.20
C VAL A 653 -29.58 -2.47 8.36
N GLY A 654 -29.17 -1.26 8.69
CA GLY A 654 -28.48 -0.97 9.94
C GLY A 654 -29.17 0.09 10.75
N ALA A 655 -28.83 0.11 12.03
CA ALA A 655 -29.26 1.12 12.97
C ALA A 655 -28.02 1.84 13.50
N LEU A 656 -28.14 3.15 13.66
CA LEU A 656 -27.21 3.99 14.41
C LEU A 656 -28.02 4.70 15.50
N GLY A 657 -27.91 4.19 16.71
CA GLY A 657 -28.56 4.72 17.89
C GLY A 657 -27.67 5.73 18.61
N SER A 658 -28.31 6.68 19.28
CA SER A 658 -27.67 7.80 19.92
C SER A 658 -28.28 7.99 21.30
N SER A 659 -27.44 8.09 22.34
CA SER A 659 -27.87 8.22 23.75
C SER A 659 -28.79 7.08 24.27
N PHE A 660 -28.78 5.90 23.66
CA PHE A 660 -29.38 4.67 24.21
C PHE A 660 -28.59 3.42 23.78
N THR A 661 -28.64 2.36 24.59
CA THR A 661 -27.88 1.11 24.38
C THR A 661 -28.78 -0.13 24.26
N GLY A 662 -30.08 0.09 24.05
CA GLY A 662 -31.08 -0.97 23.92
C GLY A 662 -31.20 -1.50 22.49
N ASP A 663 -31.81 -2.67 22.36
CA ASP A 663 -32.14 -3.23 21.06
C ASP A 663 -33.20 -2.40 20.33
N VAL A 664 -33.05 -2.31 19.01
CA VAL A 664 -34.03 -1.74 18.08
C VAL A 664 -34.89 -2.88 17.54
N THR A 665 -36.20 -2.76 17.73
CA THR A 665 -37.17 -3.71 17.15
C THR A 665 -37.57 -3.22 15.77
N LEU A 666 -37.33 -4.04 14.75
CA LEU A 666 -37.63 -3.75 13.35
C LEU A 666 -39.01 -4.30 12.95
N THR A 667 -39.71 -3.52 12.15
CA THR A 667 -40.93 -3.91 11.43
C THR A 667 -40.83 -3.45 9.98
N ALA A 668 -41.51 -4.14 9.06
CA ALA A 668 -41.54 -3.75 7.67
C ALA A 668 -42.99 -3.63 7.17
N GLU A 669 -43.22 -2.65 6.31
CA GLU A 669 -44.47 -2.43 5.59
C GLU A 669 -44.18 -2.34 4.08
N VAL A 670 -45.02 -2.95 3.24
CA VAL A 670 -44.88 -2.90 1.79
C VAL A 670 -46.11 -2.24 1.16
N GLN A 671 -45.88 -1.25 0.30
CA GLN A 671 -46.93 -0.50 -0.39
C GLN A 671 -46.71 -0.47 -1.92
N PRO A 672 -47.75 -0.69 -2.74
CA PRO A 672 -49.09 -1.16 -2.35
C PRO A 672 -49.05 -2.61 -1.83
N ALA A 673 -50.05 -3.01 -1.06
CA ALA A 673 -50.17 -4.39 -0.57
C ALA A 673 -50.18 -5.40 -1.73
N SER A 674 -49.21 -6.32 -1.73
CA SER A 674 -48.87 -7.14 -2.90
C SER A 674 -48.52 -8.59 -2.59
N GLY A 675 -48.46 -8.97 -1.32
CA GLY A 675 -47.99 -10.28 -0.87
C GLY A 675 -46.47 -10.40 -0.78
N ILE A 676 -45.71 -9.39 -1.18
CA ILE A 676 -44.25 -9.32 -0.94
C ILE A 676 -43.99 -9.42 0.57
N THR A 677 -43.11 -10.33 0.98
CA THR A 677 -42.71 -10.49 2.39
C THR A 677 -41.30 -9.99 2.63
N VAL A 678 -41.07 -9.50 3.84
CA VAL A 678 -39.77 -8.97 4.30
C VAL A 678 -39.36 -9.76 5.54
N GLU A 679 -38.22 -10.43 5.46
CA GLU A 679 -37.71 -11.31 6.52
C GLU A 679 -36.36 -10.81 7.03
N PHE A 680 -36.25 -10.61 8.35
CA PHE A 680 -35.03 -10.15 8.99
C PHE A 680 -34.16 -11.33 9.43
N ALA A 681 -32.90 -11.37 8.98
CA ALA A 681 -31.97 -12.43 9.36
C ALA A 681 -31.79 -12.50 10.88
N GLY A 682 -32.04 -13.68 11.47
CA GLY A 682 -31.97 -13.89 12.91
C GLY A 682 -33.03 -13.14 13.72
N GLY A 683 -34.17 -12.78 13.11
CA GLY A 683 -35.30 -12.12 13.77
C GLY A 683 -35.27 -10.58 13.72
N THR A 684 -36.28 -9.95 14.30
CA THR A 684 -36.57 -8.50 14.20
C THR A 684 -35.71 -7.62 15.11
N THR A 685 -34.86 -8.20 15.96
CA THR A 685 -34.11 -7.48 16.99
C THR A 685 -32.71 -7.13 16.51
N LEU A 686 -32.42 -5.85 16.34
CA LEU A 686 -31.14 -5.31 15.87
C LEU A 686 -30.46 -4.49 16.97
N PRO A 687 -29.16 -4.69 17.26
CA PRO A 687 -28.44 -3.80 18.17
C PRO A 687 -28.44 -2.36 17.65
N ALA A 688 -28.47 -1.37 18.55
CA ALA A 688 -28.48 0.05 18.18
C ALA A 688 -27.34 0.49 17.25
N GLU A 689 -26.23 -0.26 17.16
CA GLU A 689 -25.14 -0.01 16.19
C GLU A 689 -24.75 -1.28 15.41
N GLY A 690 -25.77 -2.02 14.95
CA GLY A 690 -25.59 -3.22 14.15
C GLY A 690 -26.17 -3.09 12.74
N SER A 691 -25.90 -4.08 11.90
CA SER A 691 -26.63 -4.32 10.67
C SER A 691 -27.22 -5.73 10.63
N LYS A 692 -28.21 -5.91 9.77
CA LYS A 692 -28.87 -7.18 9.46
C LYS A 692 -29.18 -7.26 7.99
N THR A 693 -29.00 -8.45 7.43
CA THR A 693 -29.57 -8.79 6.12
C THR A 693 -31.09 -8.91 6.22
N VAL A 694 -31.77 -8.36 5.24
CA VAL A 694 -33.22 -8.36 5.05
C VAL A 694 -33.51 -9.03 3.72
N THR A 695 -34.19 -10.17 3.76
CA THR A 695 -34.62 -10.90 2.56
C THR A 695 -35.99 -10.38 2.12
N ILE A 696 -36.09 -9.97 0.86
CA ILE A 696 -37.35 -9.60 0.21
C ILE A 696 -37.78 -10.76 -0.68
N ASN A 697 -38.93 -11.35 -0.40
CA ASN A 697 -39.52 -12.40 -1.23
C ASN A 697 -40.65 -11.79 -2.07
N VAL A 698 -40.56 -11.93 -3.40
CA VAL A 698 -41.61 -11.51 -4.32
C VAL A 698 -42.37 -12.75 -4.77
N PRO A 699 -43.64 -12.95 -4.36
CA PRO A 699 -44.42 -14.10 -4.79
C PRO A 699 -44.58 -14.16 -6.31
N ALA A 700 -44.69 -15.38 -6.84
CA ALA A 700 -45.04 -15.58 -8.24
C ALA A 700 -46.41 -14.95 -8.54
N GLY A 701 -46.51 -14.22 -9.65
CA GLY A 701 -47.72 -13.50 -10.06
C GLY A 701 -47.85 -12.09 -9.47
N THR A 702 -46.86 -11.62 -8.70
CA THR A 702 -46.81 -10.21 -8.26
C THR A 702 -46.72 -9.30 -9.49
N PRO A 703 -47.65 -8.33 -9.68
CA PRO A 703 -47.63 -7.45 -10.85
C PRO A 703 -46.33 -6.66 -10.98
N ASN A 704 -45.90 -6.43 -12.23
CA ASN A 704 -44.74 -5.58 -12.50
C ASN A 704 -45.00 -4.17 -11.98
N GLY A 705 -43.99 -3.58 -11.36
CA GLY A 705 -44.09 -2.23 -10.84
C GLY A 705 -43.13 -1.97 -9.69
N ALA A 706 -43.10 -0.72 -9.24
CA ALA A 706 -42.35 -0.31 -8.07
C ALA A 706 -43.21 -0.50 -6.82
N TYR A 707 -42.66 -1.17 -5.82
CA TYR A 707 -43.24 -1.33 -4.48
C TYR A 707 -42.30 -0.65 -3.48
N THR A 708 -42.84 0.16 -2.59
CA THR A 708 -42.07 0.81 -1.53
C THR A 708 -42.06 -0.10 -0.31
N VAL A 709 -40.88 -0.45 0.18
CA VAL A 709 -40.69 -1.12 1.46
C VAL A 709 -40.27 -0.05 2.47
N THR A 710 -41.03 0.08 3.55
CA THR A 710 -40.70 0.94 4.70
C THR A 710 -40.28 0.04 5.85
N ILE A 711 -39.06 0.19 6.34
CA ILE A 711 -38.59 -0.45 7.57
C ILE A 711 -38.65 0.58 8.69
N THR A 712 -39.35 0.26 9.76
CA THR A 712 -39.45 1.07 10.97
C THR A 712 -38.73 0.39 12.12
N GLY A 713 -37.86 1.11 12.80
CA GLY A 713 -37.12 0.66 13.97
C GLY A 713 -37.58 1.41 15.19
N LYS A 714 -37.88 0.69 16.27
CA LYS A 714 -38.27 1.27 17.57
C LYS A 714 -37.27 0.89 18.64
N GLY A 715 -36.62 1.89 19.21
CA GLY A 715 -35.76 1.79 20.40
C GLY A 715 -36.44 2.36 21.64
N THR A 716 -35.70 2.51 22.73
CA THR A 716 -36.25 3.07 23.99
C THR A 716 -36.58 4.56 23.82
N GLY A 717 -37.85 4.87 23.53
CA GLY A 717 -38.34 6.26 23.38
C GLY A 717 -37.96 6.93 22.06
N VAL A 718 -37.42 6.18 21.11
CA VAL A 718 -36.98 6.66 19.79
C VAL A 718 -37.52 5.74 18.70
N GLU A 719 -37.80 6.33 17.54
CA GLU A 719 -38.29 5.63 16.37
C GLU A 719 -37.75 6.31 15.13
N ASP A 720 -37.40 5.51 14.13
CA ASP A 720 -37.03 6.00 12.81
C ASP A 720 -37.51 5.02 11.72
N SER A 721 -37.65 5.53 10.50
CA SER A 721 -38.10 4.76 9.34
C SER A 721 -37.24 5.06 8.12
N VAL A 722 -36.84 4.00 7.43
CA VAL A 722 -36.12 4.07 6.16
C VAL A 722 -36.90 3.37 5.06
N THR A 723 -36.85 3.90 3.84
CA THR A 723 -37.57 3.33 2.70
C THR A 723 -36.62 2.93 1.57
N PHE A 724 -36.98 1.89 0.84
CA PHE A 724 -36.34 1.52 -0.43
C PHE A 724 -37.37 0.98 -1.42
N THR A 725 -37.03 1.01 -2.71
CA THR A 725 -37.93 0.56 -3.79
C THR A 725 -37.61 -0.87 -4.22
N VAL A 726 -38.60 -1.75 -4.21
CA VAL A 726 -38.55 -3.06 -4.88
C VAL A 726 -39.20 -2.92 -6.26
N ASN A 727 -38.39 -2.97 -7.31
CA ASN A 727 -38.89 -3.02 -8.68
C ASN A 727 -39.19 -4.47 -9.04
N VAL A 728 -40.48 -4.85 -8.98
CA VAL A 728 -40.91 -6.16 -9.45
C VAL A 728 -40.93 -6.16 -10.96
N THR A 729 -40.15 -7.06 -11.53
CA THR A 729 -40.18 -7.37 -12.95
C THR A 729 -40.92 -8.69 -13.14
N GLY A 730 -41.92 -8.70 -14.02
CA GLY A 730 -42.66 -9.92 -14.32
C GLY A 730 -42.06 -10.64 -15.49
N GLY A 731 -41.71 -11.90 -15.23
CA GLY A 731 -42.64 -12.95 -15.62
C GLY A 731 -43.08 -12.87 -17.07
N VAL A 732 -42.11 -12.94 -17.98
CA VAL A 732 -42.38 -13.68 -19.21
C VAL A 732 -42.86 -15.04 -18.73
N VAL A 733 -44.09 -15.43 -19.07
CA VAL A 733 -44.39 -16.87 -19.18
C VAL A 733 -43.24 -17.38 -20.01
N VAL A 734 -42.29 -18.08 -19.40
CA VAL A 734 -41.29 -18.81 -20.14
C VAL A 734 -42.14 -19.81 -20.90
N VAL A 735 -42.55 -19.43 -22.11
CA VAL A 735 -42.66 -20.37 -23.20
C VAL A 735 -41.27 -20.95 -23.19
N PRO A 736 -41.07 -22.21 -22.77
CA PRO A 736 -39.74 -22.75 -22.83
C PRO A 736 -39.26 -22.51 -24.27
N LYS A 737 -38.15 -21.79 -24.38
CA LYS A 737 -37.53 -21.52 -25.67
C LYS A 737 -36.78 -22.79 -26.07
N ALA A 738 -36.46 -22.91 -27.35
CA ALA A 738 -35.57 -23.99 -27.77
C ALA A 738 -34.23 -23.92 -27.00
N TRP A 739 -33.60 -25.06 -26.73
CA TRP A 739 -32.26 -25.10 -26.13
C TRP A 739 -31.39 -26.20 -26.74
N ILE A 740 -30.08 -26.00 -26.67
CA ILE A 740 -29.08 -26.98 -27.10
C ILE A 740 -28.98 -28.07 -26.04
N ASN A 741 -29.23 -29.30 -26.44
CA ASN A 741 -29.43 -30.44 -25.55
C ASN A 741 -28.25 -31.40 -25.53
N GLU A 742 -27.57 -31.53 -26.66
CA GLU A 742 -26.48 -32.47 -26.87
C GLU A 742 -25.54 -31.91 -27.95
N ILE A 743 -24.22 -32.03 -27.76
CA ILE A 743 -23.20 -31.57 -28.71
C ILE A 743 -22.12 -32.66 -28.82
N HIS A 744 -21.70 -32.95 -30.05
CA HIS A 744 -20.48 -33.72 -30.34
C HIS A 744 -19.69 -32.99 -31.43
N TYR A 745 -18.45 -32.63 -31.13
CA TYR A 745 -17.55 -31.86 -31.98
C TYR A 745 -16.15 -32.49 -32.11
N ASP A 746 -15.69 -33.29 -31.14
CA ASP A 746 -14.33 -33.86 -31.17
C ASP A 746 -14.33 -35.35 -30.77
N ASN A 747 -13.51 -36.15 -31.45
CA ASN A 747 -13.24 -37.54 -31.11
C ASN A 747 -11.79 -37.93 -31.36
N ALA A 748 -11.36 -39.06 -30.81
CA ALA A 748 -10.04 -39.62 -31.10
C ALA A 748 -9.83 -39.81 -32.62
N GLY A 749 -8.92 -39.04 -33.21
CA GLY A 749 -8.55 -39.15 -34.62
C GLY A 749 -9.14 -38.05 -35.50
N THR A 750 -9.90 -38.44 -36.54
CA THR A 750 -10.63 -37.50 -37.39
C THR A 750 -12.03 -37.30 -36.82
N ASP A 751 -12.48 -36.05 -36.76
CA ASP A 751 -13.84 -35.70 -36.34
C ASP A 751 -14.87 -36.38 -37.25
N VAL A 752 -15.67 -37.27 -36.67
CA VAL A 752 -16.71 -38.04 -37.34
C VAL A 752 -18.01 -37.97 -36.55
N ASP A 753 -19.13 -38.02 -37.26
CA ASP A 753 -20.47 -38.02 -36.67
C ASP A 753 -20.80 -36.79 -35.82
N GLU A 754 -20.20 -35.63 -36.08
CA GLU A 754 -20.45 -34.39 -35.36
C GLU A 754 -21.93 -33.97 -35.42
N PHE A 755 -22.46 -33.42 -34.33
CA PHE A 755 -23.85 -32.95 -34.31
C PHE A 755 -24.16 -31.96 -33.18
N VAL A 756 -25.27 -31.25 -33.37
CA VAL A 756 -25.95 -30.45 -32.35
C VAL A 756 -27.40 -30.90 -32.26
N GLU A 757 -27.84 -31.31 -31.08
CA GLU A 757 -29.24 -31.59 -30.78
C GLU A 757 -29.90 -30.38 -30.11
N VAL A 758 -31.13 -30.09 -30.53
CA VAL A 758 -31.95 -28.99 -30.02
C VAL A 758 -33.30 -29.54 -29.58
N ILE A 759 -33.70 -29.23 -28.35
CA ILE A 759 -35.06 -29.45 -27.88
C ILE A 759 -35.89 -28.21 -28.15
N VAL A 760 -37.05 -28.38 -28.77
CA VAL A 760 -38.01 -27.32 -29.08
C VAL A 760 -39.35 -27.63 -28.42
N PRO A 761 -39.85 -26.79 -27.51
CA PRO A 761 -41.14 -27.07 -26.86
C PRO A 761 -42.31 -26.90 -27.83
N VAL A 762 -43.39 -27.68 -27.68
CA VAL A 762 -44.56 -27.61 -28.59
C VAL A 762 -45.27 -26.25 -28.55
N SER A 763 -45.03 -25.47 -27.49
CA SER A 763 -45.50 -24.09 -27.34
C SER A 763 -44.64 -23.07 -28.11
N HIS A 764 -43.46 -23.47 -28.59
CA HIS A 764 -42.60 -22.69 -29.47
C HIS A 764 -42.77 -23.15 -30.92
N THR A 765 -43.35 -22.29 -31.76
CA THR A 765 -43.43 -22.50 -33.22
C THR A 765 -42.38 -21.59 -33.88
N PRO A 766 -41.14 -22.07 -34.09
CA PRO A 766 -40.10 -21.23 -34.68
C PRO A 766 -40.47 -20.86 -36.12
N ALA A 767 -40.19 -19.62 -36.51
CA ALA A 767 -40.43 -19.14 -37.87
C ALA A 767 -39.30 -19.53 -38.84
N ASP A 768 -38.06 -19.57 -38.36
CA ASP A 768 -36.82 -19.89 -39.08
C ASP A 768 -35.72 -20.33 -38.08
N LEU A 769 -35.89 -21.51 -37.46
CA LEU A 769 -34.93 -22.06 -36.49
C LEU A 769 -33.61 -22.46 -37.17
N LYS A 770 -32.50 -21.95 -36.67
CA LYS A 770 -31.14 -22.26 -37.13
C LYS A 770 -30.21 -22.53 -35.96
N VAL A 771 -29.29 -23.47 -36.18
CA VAL A 771 -28.06 -23.59 -35.40
C VAL A 771 -26.97 -22.82 -36.15
N VAL A 772 -26.29 -21.92 -35.44
CA VAL A 772 -25.22 -21.06 -35.98
C VAL A 772 -23.93 -21.37 -35.23
N LEU A 773 -22.87 -21.69 -35.97
CA LEU A 773 -21.56 -22.03 -35.43
C LEU A 773 -20.62 -20.82 -35.53
N TYR A 774 -19.89 -20.55 -34.46
CA TYR A 774 -19.01 -19.40 -34.29
C TYR A 774 -17.57 -19.83 -34.04
N ASN A 775 -16.65 -19.12 -34.68
CA ASN A 775 -15.21 -19.31 -34.52
C ASN A 775 -14.68 -18.41 -33.41
N GLY A 776 -14.02 -19.00 -32.42
CA GLY A 776 -13.37 -18.36 -31.28
C GLY A 776 -12.32 -17.33 -31.65
N ASN A 777 -11.60 -17.58 -32.73
CA ASN A 777 -10.62 -16.68 -33.29
C ASN A 777 -11.30 -15.59 -34.14
N GLY A 778 -11.91 -14.62 -33.44
CA GLY A 778 -12.50 -13.42 -34.03
C GLY A 778 -14.02 -13.32 -33.88
N GLY A 779 -14.67 -14.32 -33.27
CA GLY A 779 -16.08 -14.28 -32.89
C GLY A 779 -17.06 -14.34 -34.07
N LYS A 780 -16.64 -14.75 -35.26
CA LYS A 780 -17.49 -14.73 -36.46
C LYS A 780 -18.27 -16.02 -36.65
N ALA A 781 -19.52 -15.91 -37.09
CA ALA A 781 -20.33 -17.02 -37.56
C ALA A 781 -19.73 -17.58 -38.86
N TYR A 782 -19.43 -18.87 -38.88
CA TYR A 782 -18.85 -19.54 -40.05
C TYR A 782 -19.80 -20.53 -40.74
N ALA A 783 -20.84 -21.01 -40.03
CA ALA A 783 -21.87 -21.86 -40.59
C ALA A 783 -23.23 -21.58 -39.92
N ALA A 784 -24.32 -21.73 -40.68
CA ALA A 784 -25.67 -21.64 -40.17
C ALA A 784 -26.59 -22.60 -40.94
N ALA A 785 -27.31 -23.47 -40.25
CA ALA A 785 -28.21 -24.44 -40.86
C ALA A 785 -29.44 -24.71 -39.99
N ALA A 786 -30.57 -25.03 -40.62
CA ALA A 786 -31.75 -25.47 -39.91
C ALA A 786 -31.56 -26.92 -39.43
N PRO A 787 -31.77 -27.23 -38.14
CA PRO A 787 -31.72 -28.60 -37.67
C PRO A 787 -32.94 -29.38 -38.16
N ILE A 788 -32.81 -30.69 -38.33
CA ILE A 788 -33.86 -31.56 -38.88
C ILE A 788 -34.69 -32.13 -37.73
N PHE A 789 -36.03 -32.07 -37.85
CA PHE A 789 -36.94 -32.69 -36.89
C PHE A 789 -36.74 -34.22 -36.86
N VAL A 790 -36.59 -34.78 -35.66
CA VAL A 790 -36.43 -36.22 -35.44
C VAL A 790 -37.73 -36.84 -34.94
N LYS A 791 -38.24 -36.36 -33.78
CA LYS A 791 -39.45 -36.91 -33.16
C LYS A 791 -40.11 -35.98 -32.15
N ASP A 792 -41.35 -36.29 -31.81
CA ASP A 792 -42.04 -35.75 -30.65
C ASP A 792 -41.63 -36.51 -29.37
N SER A 793 -41.52 -35.78 -28.26
CA SER A 793 -41.20 -36.29 -26.92
C SER A 793 -42.05 -35.57 -25.87
N GLY A 794 -43.30 -36.01 -25.70
CA GLY A 794 -44.27 -35.36 -24.80
C GLY A 794 -44.67 -33.96 -25.30
N THR A 795 -44.42 -32.94 -24.49
CA THR A 795 -44.63 -31.52 -24.81
C THR A 795 -43.41 -30.89 -25.52
N TYR A 796 -42.49 -31.69 -26.03
CA TYR A 796 -41.28 -31.26 -26.72
C TYR A 796 -41.09 -31.97 -28.06
N LYS A 797 -40.24 -31.37 -28.90
CA LYS A 797 -39.77 -31.89 -30.18
C LYS A 797 -38.26 -31.92 -30.19
N ILE A 798 -37.68 -32.98 -30.72
CA ILE A 798 -36.22 -33.14 -30.82
C ILE A 798 -35.80 -32.86 -32.26
N TYR A 799 -34.80 -32.00 -32.43
CA TYR A 799 -34.19 -31.66 -33.71
C TYR A 799 -32.69 -31.92 -33.67
N THR A 800 -32.10 -32.33 -34.77
CA THR A 800 -30.65 -32.58 -34.87
C THR A 800 -30.06 -31.92 -36.12
N LEU A 801 -28.94 -31.24 -35.97
CA LEU A 801 -28.05 -30.85 -37.08
C LEU A 801 -26.85 -31.79 -37.06
N THR A 802 -26.74 -32.67 -38.05
CA THR A 802 -25.68 -33.68 -38.13
C THR A 802 -24.72 -33.35 -39.28
N ASN A 803 -23.42 -33.49 -39.05
CA ASN A 803 -22.33 -33.23 -40.00
C ASN A 803 -22.50 -31.89 -40.73
N PRO A 804 -22.54 -30.76 -40.00
CA PRO A 804 -22.70 -29.45 -40.62
C PRO A 804 -21.58 -29.19 -41.62
N ALA A 805 -21.89 -28.47 -42.70
CA ALA A 805 -20.92 -28.16 -43.73
C ALA A 805 -19.75 -27.36 -43.14
N GLY A 806 -18.54 -27.91 -43.25
CA GLY A 806 -17.33 -27.32 -42.66
C GLY A 806 -16.94 -27.87 -41.28
N GLY A 807 -17.72 -28.81 -40.73
CA GLY A 807 -17.50 -29.38 -39.39
C GLY A 807 -17.87 -28.42 -38.27
N ILE A 808 -17.92 -28.96 -37.06
CA ILE A 808 -17.87 -28.18 -35.81
C ILE A 808 -16.37 -27.98 -35.50
N GLN A 809 -16.00 -26.82 -34.98
CA GLN A 809 -14.58 -26.51 -34.72
C GLN A 809 -14.21 -26.86 -33.26
N ASN A 810 -12.96 -27.27 -33.03
CA ASN A 810 -12.49 -27.81 -31.74
C ASN A 810 -11.52 -26.82 -31.04
N GLY A 811 -11.68 -25.52 -31.26
CA GLY A 811 -10.80 -24.48 -30.75
C GLY A 811 -11.23 -23.95 -29.38
N PRO A 812 -10.29 -23.65 -28.46
CA PRO A 812 -10.62 -22.98 -27.21
C PRO A 812 -10.66 -21.45 -27.39
N PRO A 813 -11.81 -20.76 -27.30
CA PRO A 813 -13.18 -21.29 -27.25
C PRO A 813 -13.96 -21.15 -28.57
N ASP A 814 -14.70 -22.17 -28.99
CA ASP A 814 -15.64 -22.11 -30.13
C ASP A 814 -17.09 -22.16 -29.63
N GLY A 815 -18.02 -21.69 -30.46
CA GLY A 815 -19.38 -21.37 -30.03
C GLY A 815 -20.48 -21.93 -30.91
N VAL A 816 -21.63 -22.20 -30.30
CA VAL A 816 -22.87 -22.62 -30.96
C VAL A 816 -24.06 -21.81 -30.44
N ALA A 817 -24.83 -21.27 -31.36
CA ALA A 817 -26.06 -20.54 -31.05
C ALA A 817 -27.29 -21.19 -31.68
N ILE A 818 -28.43 -21.05 -31.01
CA ILE A 818 -29.75 -21.27 -31.63
C ILE A 818 -30.37 -19.91 -31.91
N CYS A 819 -30.89 -19.74 -33.12
CA CYS A 819 -31.52 -18.51 -33.56
C CYS A 819 -32.84 -18.79 -34.26
N ASP A 820 -33.81 -17.89 -34.09
CA ASP A 820 -35.08 -17.89 -34.85
C ASP A 820 -35.15 -16.60 -35.66
N GLY A 821 -34.91 -16.72 -36.97
CA GLY A 821 -34.60 -15.59 -37.83
C GLY A 821 -33.33 -14.86 -37.37
N THR A 822 -33.45 -13.58 -37.00
CA THR A 822 -32.34 -12.78 -36.44
C THR A 822 -32.31 -12.78 -34.91
N THR A 823 -33.28 -13.43 -34.26
CA THR A 823 -33.40 -13.40 -32.80
C THR A 823 -32.54 -14.49 -32.18
N LEU A 824 -31.62 -14.12 -31.30
CA LEU A 824 -30.87 -15.08 -30.49
C LEU A 824 -31.77 -15.77 -29.47
N ILE A 825 -31.76 -17.11 -29.46
CA ILE A 825 -32.42 -17.92 -28.43
C ILE A 825 -31.43 -18.31 -27.34
N GLN A 826 -30.25 -18.81 -27.73
CA GLN A 826 -29.21 -19.27 -26.81
C GLN A 826 -27.85 -19.17 -27.49
N PHE A 827 -26.80 -18.80 -26.76
CA PHE A 827 -25.41 -18.83 -27.23
C PHE A 827 -24.52 -19.52 -26.19
N LEU A 828 -23.97 -20.68 -26.55
CA LEU A 828 -23.09 -21.48 -25.71
C LEU A 828 -21.71 -21.57 -26.35
N SER A 829 -20.69 -21.78 -25.53
CA SER A 829 -19.35 -22.16 -25.97
C SER A 829 -18.82 -23.31 -25.13
N TYR A 830 -17.76 -23.93 -25.61
CA TYR A 830 -16.97 -24.91 -24.87
C TYR A 830 -15.53 -24.41 -24.79
N GLU A 831 -14.82 -24.87 -23.74
CA GLU A 831 -13.43 -24.51 -23.48
C GLU A 831 -13.19 -23.01 -23.19
N GLY A 832 -14.23 -22.29 -22.73
CA GLY A 832 -14.17 -20.90 -22.30
C GLY A 832 -15.23 -20.00 -22.96
N PRO A 833 -15.45 -18.77 -22.44
CA PRO A 833 -16.42 -17.83 -23.02
C PRO A 833 -15.87 -17.09 -24.25
N MET A 834 -16.74 -16.74 -25.20
CA MET A 834 -16.41 -15.95 -26.39
C MET A 834 -17.45 -14.87 -26.68
N THR A 835 -17.06 -13.77 -27.31
CA THR A 835 -18.00 -12.73 -27.78
C THR A 835 -18.18 -12.83 -29.29
N ALA A 836 -19.43 -12.95 -29.76
CA ALA A 836 -19.71 -12.98 -31.19
C ALA A 836 -19.63 -11.57 -31.80
N THR A 837 -19.06 -11.46 -33.00
CA THR A 837 -18.86 -10.19 -33.72
C THR A 837 -19.85 -9.98 -34.84
N ASP A 838 -20.54 -11.02 -35.29
CA ASP A 838 -21.63 -10.96 -36.27
C ASP A 838 -22.72 -12.02 -35.98
N GLY A 839 -23.60 -12.27 -36.95
CA GLY A 839 -24.70 -13.21 -36.80
C GLY A 839 -25.78 -12.75 -35.80
N CYS A 840 -26.65 -13.67 -35.42
CA CYS A 840 -27.71 -13.41 -34.44
C CYS A 840 -27.17 -13.18 -33.02
N ALA A 841 -25.94 -13.60 -32.72
CA ALA A 841 -25.30 -13.38 -31.42
C ALA A 841 -24.37 -12.16 -31.40
N SER A 842 -24.40 -11.30 -32.44
CA SER A 842 -23.48 -10.16 -32.54
C SER A 842 -23.54 -9.26 -31.30
N GLY A 843 -22.39 -9.06 -30.65
CA GLY A 843 -22.22 -8.27 -29.42
C GLY A 843 -22.47 -9.05 -28.12
N GLU A 844 -23.00 -10.28 -28.21
CA GLU A 844 -23.29 -11.11 -27.04
C GLU A 844 -22.09 -11.99 -26.67
N THR A 845 -21.91 -12.22 -25.37
CA THR A 845 -20.90 -13.15 -24.83
C THR A 845 -21.56 -14.49 -24.53
N SER A 846 -21.00 -15.57 -25.05
CA SER A 846 -21.47 -16.94 -24.83
C SER A 846 -21.34 -17.35 -23.37
N MET A 847 -22.17 -18.31 -22.97
CA MET A 847 -21.98 -19.02 -21.71
C MET A 847 -21.16 -20.29 -21.96
N ASP A 848 -20.03 -20.43 -21.28
CA ASP A 848 -19.23 -21.65 -21.29
C ASP A 848 -20.00 -22.80 -20.62
N ILE A 849 -20.08 -23.95 -21.28
CA ILE A 849 -20.80 -25.12 -20.76
C ILE A 849 -20.04 -25.87 -19.66
N GLY A 850 -18.75 -25.58 -19.47
CA GLY A 850 -17.92 -26.09 -18.37
C GLY A 850 -17.49 -27.57 -18.50
N VAL A 851 -17.81 -28.20 -19.62
CA VAL A 851 -17.34 -29.53 -20.03
C VAL A 851 -16.88 -29.48 -21.48
N ALA A 852 -15.98 -30.38 -21.87
CA ALA A 852 -15.37 -30.41 -23.20
C ALA A 852 -15.13 -31.87 -23.63
N GLU A 853 -15.04 -32.08 -24.95
CA GLU A 853 -14.45 -33.27 -25.55
C GLU A 853 -12.94 -33.02 -25.72
N ALA A 854 -12.11 -33.94 -25.23
CA ALA A 854 -10.67 -33.78 -25.18
C ALA A 854 -9.95 -34.32 -26.44
N GLY A 855 -10.71 -34.71 -27.47
CA GLY A 855 -10.18 -35.38 -28.67
C GLY A 855 -9.60 -36.77 -28.40
N THR A 856 -10.03 -37.41 -27.31
CA THR A 856 -9.59 -38.77 -26.92
C THR A 856 -10.76 -39.75 -26.78
N GLU A 857 -11.98 -39.25 -26.90
CA GLU A 857 -13.23 -39.96 -26.79
C GLU A 857 -13.41 -40.96 -27.94
N THR A 858 -14.08 -42.08 -27.67
CA THR A 858 -14.44 -43.04 -28.73
C THR A 858 -15.61 -42.48 -29.52
N ALA A 859 -15.59 -42.64 -30.86
CA ALA A 859 -16.72 -42.29 -31.71
C ALA A 859 -18.03 -42.89 -31.16
N GLY A 860 -19.07 -42.08 -31.09
CA GLY A 860 -20.32 -42.46 -30.42
C GLY A 860 -20.54 -41.81 -29.05
N GLN A 861 -19.66 -40.92 -28.60
CA GLN A 861 -19.83 -40.12 -27.37
C GLN A 861 -20.27 -38.70 -27.69
N SER A 862 -20.80 -37.99 -26.69
CA SER A 862 -21.23 -36.60 -26.78
C SER A 862 -21.34 -35.96 -25.40
N LEU A 863 -21.28 -34.63 -25.37
CA LEU A 863 -21.69 -33.81 -24.23
C LEU A 863 -23.21 -33.73 -24.20
N GLN A 864 -23.83 -33.91 -23.03
CA GLN A 864 -25.29 -34.01 -22.92
C GLN A 864 -25.81 -33.36 -21.64
N LEU A 865 -26.98 -32.72 -21.71
CA LEU A 865 -27.70 -32.23 -20.55
C LEU A 865 -28.33 -33.37 -19.73
N ARG A 866 -28.24 -33.29 -18.40
CA ARG A 866 -28.88 -34.18 -17.42
C ARG A 866 -29.69 -33.39 -16.40
N GLY A 867 -30.79 -33.96 -15.89
CA GLY A 867 -31.66 -33.31 -14.91
C GLY A 867 -33.14 -33.54 -15.20
N ALA A 868 -34.02 -32.91 -14.43
CA ALA A 868 -35.46 -32.97 -14.64
C ALA A 868 -36.06 -31.56 -14.63
N GLY A 869 -36.76 -31.19 -15.69
CA GLY A 869 -37.33 -29.85 -15.80
C GLY A 869 -37.89 -29.54 -17.17
N ASN A 870 -38.21 -28.28 -17.39
CA ASN A 870 -38.92 -27.81 -18.57
C ASN A 870 -38.21 -26.67 -19.33
N LYS A 871 -37.06 -26.19 -18.84
CA LYS A 871 -36.20 -25.16 -19.46
C LYS A 871 -34.72 -25.51 -19.29
N TYR A 872 -33.85 -24.91 -20.11
CA TYR A 872 -32.41 -25.15 -20.11
C TYR A 872 -31.74 -25.10 -18.73
N SER A 873 -32.09 -24.11 -17.90
CA SER A 873 -31.48 -23.92 -16.57
C SER A 873 -31.85 -24.98 -15.53
N ASP A 874 -32.77 -25.89 -15.85
CA ASP A 874 -33.09 -27.04 -14.98
C ASP A 874 -32.13 -28.23 -15.19
N PHE A 875 -31.21 -28.11 -16.15
CA PHE A 875 -30.30 -29.17 -16.54
C PHE A 875 -28.83 -28.76 -16.34
N THR A 876 -27.95 -29.75 -16.22
CA THR A 876 -26.50 -29.58 -16.11
C THR A 876 -25.80 -30.37 -17.20
N TRP A 877 -24.77 -29.77 -17.82
CA TRP A 877 -23.94 -30.46 -18.79
C TRP A 877 -23.10 -31.56 -18.15
N MET A 878 -23.06 -32.71 -18.82
CA MET A 878 -22.24 -33.84 -18.44
C MET A 878 -21.08 -34.00 -19.41
N ALA A 879 -19.93 -34.44 -18.89
CA ALA A 879 -18.77 -34.85 -19.68
C ALA A 879 -19.12 -35.98 -20.67
N PRO A 880 -18.28 -36.25 -21.69
CA PRO A 880 -18.62 -37.15 -22.79
C PRO A 880 -19.09 -38.54 -22.36
N GLN A 881 -20.25 -38.96 -22.85
CA GLN A 881 -20.85 -40.28 -22.62
C GLN A 881 -21.56 -40.77 -23.89
N ALA A 882 -22.01 -42.03 -23.93
CA ALA A 882 -22.64 -42.60 -25.13
C ALA A 882 -23.82 -41.73 -25.62
N HIS A 883 -23.75 -41.27 -26.88
CA HIS A 883 -24.68 -40.29 -27.42
C HIS A 883 -26.12 -40.80 -27.45
N THR A 884 -27.04 -39.89 -27.27
CA THR A 884 -28.49 -40.13 -27.33
C THR A 884 -29.14 -39.45 -28.51
N ARG A 885 -28.36 -38.93 -29.47
CA ARG A 885 -28.84 -38.27 -30.69
C ARG A 885 -30.21 -38.77 -31.20
N GLY A 886 -31.20 -37.88 -31.13
CA GLY A 886 -32.58 -38.14 -31.54
C GLY A 886 -33.49 -38.70 -30.44
N GLU A 887 -32.96 -38.96 -29.25
CA GLU A 887 -33.63 -39.48 -28.06
C GLU A 887 -33.46 -38.50 -26.88
N VAL A 888 -34.17 -38.73 -25.77
CA VAL A 888 -33.94 -37.95 -24.54
C VAL A 888 -32.63 -38.40 -23.89
N ASN A 889 -31.82 -37.45 -23.42
CA ASN A 889 -30.49 -37.73 -22.87
C ASN A 889 -30.50 -38.69 -21.68
N THR A 890 -29.37 -39.35 -21.45
CA THR A 890 -29.22 -40.29 -20.33
C THR A 890 -29.42 -39.59 -18.99
N GLY A 891 -30.47 -39.99 -18.26
CA GLY A 891 -30.82 -39.38 -16.97
C GLY A 891 -31.48 -38.01 -17.08
N GLN A 892 -31.96 -37.62 -18.26
CA GLN A 892 -32.77 -36.43 -18.47
C GLN A 892 -34.26 -36.79 -18.41
N THR A 893 -35.06 -35.93 -17.79
CA THR A 893 -36.54 -36.03 -17.78
C THR A 893 -37.12 -34.68 -18.20
N LEU A 894 -37.81 -34.66 -19.34
CA LEU A 894 -38.49 -33.46 -19.83
C LEU A 894 -39.90 -33.40 -19.21
N THR A 895 -40.15 -32.43 -18.34
CA THR A 895 -41.45 -32.23 -17.69
C THR A 895 -42.28 -31.17 -18.43
N PRO A 896 -43.63 -31.25 -18.44
CA PRO A 896 -44.48 -30.27 -19.12
C PRO A 896 -44.31 -28.81 -18.72
#